data_AF-A0A415MTK4-F1
#
_entry.id   AF-A0A415MTK4-F1
#
_cell.length_a   1.000
_cell.length_b   1.000
_cell.length_c   1.000
_cell.angle_alpha   90.00
_cell.angle_beta   90.00
_cell.angle_gamma   90.00
#
_symmetry.space_group_name_H-M   'P 1'
#
loop_
_entity.id
_entity.type
_entity.pdbx_description
1 polymer ?
#
loop_
_entity_poly.entity_id
_entity_poly.type
_entity_poly.pdbx_seq_one_letter_code
_entity_poly.pdbx_strand_id
1 'polypeptide(L)'
;MNKIIANLNDIIIKTEHIWQYDYGIILQLTGAEFPLVVEVNFSLSEKFGDVITRVATTDNDVTEVRIPDKLLKNGWQTNDYNIYAFVRLNTEESGWTEYRIRIPVTARPKPEPPTEEPEQEKELFQEAINAVNTSAKRAETSAELAEAWAHGRENHPESAEDNAKYYSGLADKSRLGAEELKNQTEQLKKSVDESKASIKENLAASESAKESAQASAEKAKTSEDNAKASETASAKTAKNASASESNAKASAENAKASETVAVESAKNASASESNAKKSAENATAQKDAVDQTVTLFSQTATKALNDINAAGKTQKDAVDSAGTAKKNEVYKAGSDAVDSINASKTEAVSAVESAGSTQTENITKAGAGAVSNIKSSELTASETIEQSTSSCIARVDTAAKTQIDLIKQNGGGVENALSNYFALRRNGKVFTTKIYKYETSTSPVGVKMNANENMVAEPSVGRKEGRDDYAQYGLFHHFTCNFSVDENGFNHVDALEGQIGFTKYGKVQVGEVTMSAWFGIEDTTEAVLYHYSDSQTELTPYPMKESINPDGTISPFMIHAKYEAGDIDGMPYSSKGLAPANGCQATQARNPVSYTGMITYMHKLGGHYCGTTSWDLFYRQLMMVIKYATTHSQSIMAGCTSYSNQNQNLVEETGVMRVVLTKAQAAGYVIGSYVSIGDVGSNTNKDRYYSYMHNKAYSVKVTKIEDVDDANAAVYVDAPQAFDTTPTTWISTMPWHSGATDEVAGSDGSPNSNTNGKDPYKIQGIETCIGAYEVLGNVVMDIVTGPDGNPARDVYVCEDASTLSSNIATVRANYKKAIAQVPYTAASWKYITEETTDPNLGIMIPTKVGGGSTTGFADALYTDTGTSGQREWLALGNLGNGSLAGLWLLAAYSGWSAADWTIVSGVSPNGTRGEWQATA
;
A
#
# COMPACT_ATOMS: atom_id res chain seq x y z
N MET A 1 -11.38 -25.06 -36.12
CA MET A 1 -11.59 -25.03 -34.66
C MET A 1 -10.21 -25.15 -34.05
N ASN A 2 -9.69 -24.12 -33.36
CA ASN A 2 -8.30 -24.16 -32.84
C ASN A 2 -8.22 -24.63 -31.39
N LYS A 3 -9.31 -25.18 -30.83
CA LYS A 3 -9.40 -25.50 -29.40
C LYS A 3 -10.28 -26.71 -29.15
N ILE A 4 -9.83 -27.60 -28.27
CA ILE A 4 -10.58 -28.75 -27.75
C ILE A 4 -10.60 -28.70 -26.23
N ILE A 5 -11.66 -29.22 -25.61
CA ILE A 5 -11.92 -29.08 -24.18
C ILE A 5 -11.83 -30.44 -23.49
N ALA A 6 -11.14 -30.48 -22.35
CA ALA A 6 -11.12 -31.60 -21.41
C ALA A 6 -11.53 -31.10 -20.02
N ASN A 7 -12.71 -31.53 -19.58
CA ASN A 7 -13.20 -31.24 -18.24
C ASN A 7 -12.76 -32.37 -17.28
N LEU A 8 -11.94 -32.06 -16.29
CA LEU A 8 -11.28 -32.99 -15.37
C LEU A 8 -12.19 -33.49 -14.24
N ASN A 9 -13.41 -33.90 -14.59
CA ASN A 9 -14.39 -34.47 -13.66
C ASN A 9 -14.17 -35.98 -13.37
N ASP A 10 -13.28 -36.63 -14.11
CA ASP A 10 -12.93 -38.06 -13.97
C ASP A 10 -11.43 -38.24 -14.28
N ILE A 11 -10.82 -39.35 -13.85
CA ILE A 11 -9.39 -39.63 -14.03
C ILE A 11 -9.05 -39.92 -15.50
N ILE A 12 -10.01 -40.43 -16.29
CA ILE A 12 -9.83 -40.72 -17.73
C ILE A 12 -10.84 -39.91 -18.54
N ILE A 13 -10.35 -38.90 -19.25
CA ILE A 13 -11.15 -37.97 -20.06
C ILE A 13 -10.94 -38.27 -21.55
N LYS A 14 -11.99 -38.16 -22.37
CA LYS A 14 -11.88 -38.22 -23.83
C LYS A 14 -12.35 -36.90 -24.45
N THR A 15 -11.55 -36.30 -25.31
CA THR A 15 -11.88 -35.05 -26.01
C THR A 15 -12.62 -35.31 -27.33
N GLU A 16 -13.04 -34.22 -27.99
CA GLU A 16 -13.37 -34.24 -29.42
C GLU A 16 -12.18 -34.71 -30.27
N HIS A 17 -12.48 -35.27 -31.44
CA HIS A 17 -11.47 -35.77 -32.38
C HIS A 17 -10.84 -34.61 -33.16
N ILE A 18 -9.57 -34.77 -33.52
CA ILE A 18 -8.78 -33.79 -34.28
C ILE A 18 -8.13 -34.45 -35.50
N TRP A 19 -7.63 -33.65 -36.45
CA TRP A 19 -7.03 -34.16 -37.68
C TRP A 19 -5.50 -34.16 -37.61
N GLN A 20 -4.86 -35.18 -38.20
CA GLN A 20 -3.41 -35.22 -38.38
C GLN A 20 -2.95 -34.00 -39.21
N TYR A 21 -1.80 -33.38 -38.88
CA TYR A 21 -1.32 -32.13 -39.50
C TYR A 21 -2.15 -30.87 -39.24
N ASP A 22 -3.10 -30.88 -38.31
CA ASP A 22 -3.87 -29.69 -37.92
C ASP A 22 -3.14 -28.98 -36.76
N TYR A 23 -2.13 -28.18 -37.09
CA TYR A 23 -1.21 -27.59 -36.13
C TYR A 23 -1.81 -26.43 -35.34
N GLY A 24 -1.26 -26.16 -34.15
CA GLY A 24 -1.70 -25.03 -33.33
C GLY A 24 -2.96 -25.27 -32.50
N ILE A 25 -3.39 -26.53 -32.35
CA ILE A 25 -4.55 -26.88 -31.52
C ILE A 25 -4.22 -26.67 -30.04
N ILE A 26 -5.14 -26.00 -29.33
CA ILE A 26 -5.10 -25.76 -27.89
C ILE A 26 -5.98 -26.79 -27.19
N LEU A 27 -5.44 -27.45 -26.17
CA LEU A 27 -6.18 -28.24 -25.19
C LEU A 27 -6.52 -27.34 -24.00
N GLN A 28 -7.81 -27.14 -23.77
CA GLN A 28 -8.34 -26.42 -22.62
C GLN A 28 -8.71 -27.39 -21.51
N LEU A 29 -8.19 -27.16 -20.30
CA LEU A 29 -8.49 -27.92 -19.09
C LEU A 29 -9.37 -27.09 -18.17
N THR A 30 -10.44 -27.69 -17.67
CA THR A 30 -11.40 -27.08 -16.73
C THR A 30 -11.83 -28.11 -15.69
N GLY A 31 -12.47 -27.69 -14.60
CA GLY A 31 -13.17 -28.60 -13.66
C GLY A 31 -12.34 -29.22 -12.54
N ALA A 32 -11.08 -28.82 -12.40
CA ALA A 32 -10.25 -29.09 -11.22
C ALA A 32 -9.68 -27.75 -10.70
N GLU A 33 -9.31 -27.69 -9.42
CA GLU A 33 -8.54 -26.56 -8.88
C GLU A 33 -7.11 -26.65 -9.42
N PHE A 34 -6.75 -25.72 -10.29
CA PHE A 34 -5.42 -25.68 -10.89
C PHE A 34 -4.52 -24.68 -10.14
N PRO A 35 -3.27 -25.04 -9.82
CA PRO A 35 -2.28 -24.06 -9.41
C PRO A 35 -2.00 -23.08 -10.57
N LEU A 36 -1.48 -21.88 -10.26
CA LEU A 36 -1.19 -20.83 -11.25
C LEU A 36 -0.37 -21.33 -12.46
N VAL A 37 0.46 -22.35 -12.25
CA VAL A 37 1.29 -22.99 -13.28
C VAL A 37 1.09 -24.50 -13.24
N VAL A 38 0.70 -25.08 -14.38
CA VAL A 38 0.41 -26.51 -14.53
C VAL A 38 1.36 -27.14 -15.55
N GLU A 39 1.95 -28.28 -15.19
CA GLU A 39 2.74 -29.09 -16.11
C GLU A 39 1.86 -30.15 -16.79
N VAL A 40 1.88 -30.18 -18.12
CA VAL A 40 1.14 -31.13 -18.94
C VAL A 40 2.09 -31.93 -19.81
N ASN A 41 2.03 -33.26 -19.67
CA ASN A 41 2.91 -34.19 -20.36
C ASN A 41 2.17 -34.91 -21.48
N PHE A 42 2.60 -34.76 -22.73
CA PHE A 42 1.94 -35.37 -23.90
C PHE A 42 2.69 -36.59 -24.42
N SER A 43 1.98 -37.64 -24.85
CA SER A 43 2.55 -38.90 -25.37
C SER A 43 1.67 -39.52 -26.47
N LEU A 44 2.25 -40.36 -27.31
CA LEU A 44 1.50 -41.28 -28.19
C LEU A 44 1.21 -42.63 -27.51
N SER A 45 1.83 -42.87 -26.36
CA SER A 45 1.61 -44.04 -25.52
C SER A 45 0.60 -43.72 -24.43
N GLU A 46 -0.29 -44.66 -24.15
CA GLU A 46 -1.22 -44.59 -23.02
C GLU A 46 -0.51 -44.68 -21.66
N LYS A 47 0.76 -45.12 -21.64
CA LYS A 47 1.61 -45.15 -20.45
C LYS A 47 2.60 -43.99 -20.48
N PHE A 48 2.75 -43.32 -19.34
CA PHE A 48 3.75 -42.26 -19.11
C PHE A 48 5.15 -42.80 -19.44
N GLY A 49 5.83 -42.20 -20.42
CA GLY A 49 7.06 -42.71 -21.04
C GLY A 49 7.80 -41.60 -21.78
N ASP A 50 8.10 -41.76 -23.08
CA ASP A 50 8.63 -40.67 -23.91
C ASP A 50 7.58 -39.56 -24.08
N VAL A 51 7.63 -38.58 -23.18
CA VAL A 51 6.68 -37.47 -23.13
C VAL A 51 7.28 -36.18 -23.68
N ILE A 52 6.41 -35.32 -24.23
CA ILE A 52 6.72 -33.92 -24.52
C ILE A 52 6.01 -33.07 -23.48
N THR A 53 6.79 -32.42 -22.62
CA THR A 53 6.29 -31.56 -21.55
C THR A 53 5.96 -30.16 -22.06
N ARG A 54 4.86 -29.59 -21.56
CA ARG A 54 4.46 -28.20 -21.72
C ARG A 54 4.08 -27.63 -20.36
N VAL A 55 4.43 -26.37 -20.15
CA VAL A 55 4.00 -25.60 -18.97
C VAL A 55 2.92 -24.64 -19.42
N ALA A 56 1.81 -24.60 -18.70
CA ALA A 56 0.67 -23.73 -18.97
C ALA A 56 0.34 -22.89 -17.73
N THR A 57 -0.16 -21.69 -17.97
CA THR A 57 -0.66 -20.79 -16.91
C THR A 57 -2.16 -20.90 -16.80
N THR A 58 -2.66 -20.88 -15.57
CA THR A 58 -4.09 -20.89 -15.29
C THR A 58 -4.59 -19.46 -15.08
N ASP A 59 -5.68 -19.09 -15.75
CA ASP A 59 -6.42 -17.86 -15.52
C ASP A 59 -7.91 -18.19 -15.37
N ASN A 60 -8.56 -17.65 -14.33
CA ASN A 60 -9.96 -17.89 -14.00
C ASN A 60 -10.37 -19.39 -14.05
N ASP A 61 -9.61 -20.26 -13.40
CA ASP A 61 -9.81 -21.73 -13.33
C ASP A 61 -9.79 -22.46 -14.67
N VAL A 62 -9.24 -21.81 -15.71
CA VAL A 62 -9.04 -22.36 -17.05
C VAL A 62 -7.55 -22.46 -17.32
N THR A 63 -7.09 -23.66 -17.69
CA THR A 63 -5.70 -23.86 -18.14
C THR A 63 -5.67 -24.19 -19.63
N GLU A 64 -4.92 -23.43 -20.41
CA GLU A 64 -4.77 -23.66 -21.85
C GLU A 64 -3.37 -24.11 -22.20
N VAL A 65 -3.26 -25.22 -22.93
CA VAL A 65 -1.96 -25.78 -23.33
C VAL A 65 -1.97 -26.22 -24.79
N ARG A 66 -0.96 -25.80 -25.56
CA ARG A 66 -0.83 -26.19 -26.96
C ARG A 66 -0.39 -27.65 -27.10
N ILE A 67 -1.12 -28.43 -27.90
CA ILE A 67 -0.73 -29.80 -28.25
C ILE A 67 0.54 -29.74 -29.10
N PRO A 68 1.60 -30.51 -28.78
CA PRO A 68 2.83 -30.48 -29.58
C PRO A 68 2.62 -30.95 -31.02
N ASP A 69 2.88 -30.06 -31.99
CA ASP A 69 2.72 -30.34 -33.43
C ASP A 69 3.49 -31.58 -33.91
N LYS A 70 4.59 -31.93 -33.24
CA LYS A 70 5.36 -33.16 -33.50
C LYS A 70 4.51 -34.43 -33.33
N LEU A 71 3.60 -34.45 -32.35
CA LEU A 71 2.70 -35.58 -32.11
C LEU A 71 1.55 -35.62 -33.12
N LEU A 72 1.21 -34.48 -33.74
CA LEU A 72 0.21 -34.39 -34.81
C LEU A 72 0.79 -34.70 -36.19
N LYS A 73 2.11 -34.53 -36.37
CA LYS A 73 2.82 -34.97 -37.58
C LYS A 73 2.92 -36.50 -37.61
N ASN A 74 3.40 -37.10 -36.51
CA ASN A 74 3.52 -38.55 -36.29
C ASN A 74 4.02 -39.39 -37.50
N GLY A 75 4.89 -38.83 -38.33
CA GLY A 75 5.44 -39.51 -39.52
C GLY A 75 4.39 -39.94 -40.55
N TRP A 76 4.66 -41.02 -41.29
CA TRP A 76 3.78 -41.61 -42.31
C TRP A 76 2.65 -42.46 -41.70
N GLN A 77 2.06 -42.01 -40.59
CA GLN A 77 0.95 -42.74 -39.99
C GLN A 77 -0.30 -42.59 -40.87
N THR A 78 -0.82 -43.72 -41.36
CA THR A 78 -2.02 -43.76 -42.22
C THR A 78 -3.27 -44.22 -41.49
N ASN A 79 -3.14 -44.67 -40.25
CA ASN A 79 -4.25 -45.11 -39.40
C ASN A 79 -4.50 -44.09 -38.27
N ASP A 80 -5.76 -43.96 -37.87
CA ASP A 80 -6.13 -43.15 -36.70
C ASP A 80 -5.35 -43.58 -35.45
N TYR A 81 -4.96 -42.61 -34.64
CA TYR A 81 -4.18 -42.81 -33.42
C TYR A 81 -4.69 -41.92 -32.29
N ASN A 82 -4.11 -42.06 -31.09
CA ASN A 82 -4.47 -41.19 -29.96
C ASN A 82 -3.22 -40.47 -29.44
N ILE A 83 -3.40 -39.23 -29.04
CA ILE A 83 -2.48 -38.50 -28.18
C ILE A 83 -3.03 -38.59 -26.75
N TYR A 84 -2.16 -38.81 -25.79
CA TYR A 84 -2.48 -38.82 -24.37
C TYR A 84 -1.83 -37.63 -23.68
N ALA A 85 -2.59 -36.87 -22.90
CA ALA A 85 -2.06 -35.82 -22.03
C ALA A 85 -2.23 -36.24 -20.57
N PHE A 86 -1.16 -36.09 -19.79
CA PHE A 86 -1.12 -36.42 -18.37
C PHE A 86 -0.93 -35.13 -17.56
N VAL A 87 -1.85 -34.88 -16.63
CA VAL A 87 -1.83 -33.69 -15.75
C VAL A 87 -1.73 -34.19 -14.31
N ARG A 88 -0.72 -33.73 -13.57
CA ARG A 88 -0.52 -34.11 -12.17
C ARG A 88 -0.79 -32.91 -11.29
N LEU A 89 -1.78 -33.02 -10.41
CA LEU A 89 -2.14 -31.99 -9.43
C LEU A 89 -1.88 -32.53 -8.03
N ASN A 90 -1.32 -31.68 -7.16
CA ASN A 90 -1.07 -32.03 -5.76
C ASN A 90 -2.20 -31.45 -4.91
N THR A 91 -3.02 -32.29 -4.29
CA THR A 91 -4.11 -31.84 -3.40
C THR A 91 -3.77 -32.15 -1.94
N GLU A 92 -4.06 -31.22 -1.04
CA GLU A 92 -3.70 -31.29 0.38
C GLU A 92 -4.31 -32.51 1.10
N GLU A 93 -5.40 -33.08 0.58
CA GLU A 93 -6.15 -34.17 1.22
C GLU A 93 -5.79 -35.60 0.74
N SER A 94 -5.11 -35.79 -0.40
CA SER A 94 -4.93 -37.14 -0.97
C SER A 94 -3.60 -37.43 -1.69
N GLY A 95 -2.72 -36.44 -1.83
CA GLY A 95 -1.46 -36.57 -2.56
C GLY A 95 -1.62 -36.31 -4.07
N TRP A 96 -0.68 -36.81 -4.88
CA TRP A 96 -0.66 -36.57 -6.33
C TRP A 96 -1.82 -37.27 -7.05
N THR A 97 -2.72 -36.49 -7.66
CA THR A 97 -3.77 -36.98 -8.57
C THR A 97 -3.30 -36.83 -10.02
N GLU A 98 -3.26 -37.92 -10.78
CA GLU A 98 -2.91 -37.92 -12.20
C GLU A 98 -4.18 -38.05 -13.06
N TYR A 99 -4.50 -37.02 -13.83
CA TYR A 99 -5.54 -37.05 -14.85
C TYR A 99 -4.95 -37.47 -16.19
N ARG A 100 -5.67 -38.32 -16.91
CA ARG A 100 -5.30 -38.82 -18.23
C ARG A 100 -6.35 -38.41 -19.26
N ILE A 101 -5.92 -37.67 -20.26
CA ILE A 101 -6.79 -37.16 -21.33
C ILE A 101 -6.42 -37.87 -22.62
N ARG A 102 -7.40 -38.54 -23.24
CA ARG A 102 -7.27 -39.20 -24.53
C ARG A 102 -7.83 -38.30 -25.63
N ILE A 103 -6.97 -37.96 -26.59
CA ILE A 103 -7.25 -37.08 -27.73
C ILE A 103 -7.21 -37.94 -29.01
N PRO A 104 -8.36 -38.28 -29.61
CA PRO A 104 -8.40 -39.06 -30.85
C PRO A 104 -7.92 -38.22 -32.04
N VAL A 105 -7.01 -38.77 -32.84
CA VAL A 105 -6.48 -38.13 -34.06
C VAL A 105 -6.82 -38.95 -35.30
N THR A 106 -7.55 -38.36 -36.23
CA THR A 106 -7.88 -38.97 -37.53
C THR A 106 -6.76 -38.73 -38.52
N ALA A 107 -6.25 -39.82 -39.12
CA ALA A 107 -5.17 -39.74 -40.10
C ALA A 107 -5.68 -39.13 -41.41
N ARG A 108 -4.91 -38.21 -42.01
CA ARG A 108 -5.20 -37.61 -43.32
C ARG A 108 -3.93 -37.44 -44.14
N PRO A 109 -4.00 -37.37 -45.48
CA PRO A 109 -2.84 -37.07 -46.31
C PRO A 109 -2.18 -35.74 -45.90
N LYS A 110 -0.85 -35.67 -45.95
CA LYS A 110 -0.11 -34.44 -45.66
C LYS A 110 -0.56 -33.35 -46.64
N PRO A 111 -1.06 -32.18 -46.16
CA PRO A 111 -1.38 -31.05 -47.03
C PRO A 111 -0.12 -30.60 -47.79
N GLU A 112 -0.24 -30.22 -49.07
CA GLU A 112 0.89 -29.67 -49.82
C GLU A 112 1.41 -28.39 -49.13
N PRO A 113 2.72 -28.27 -48.89
CA PRO A 113 3.26 -27.08 -48.27
C PRO A 113 3.15 -25.87 -49.22
N PRO A 114 2.77 -24.67 -48.73
CA PRO A 114 3.01 -23.45 -49.48
C PRO A 114 4.51 -23.32 -49.74
N THR A 115 4.86 -22.78 -50.91
CA THR A 115 6.21 -22.63 -51.43
C THR A 115 6.95 -21.56 -50.63
N GLU A 116 7.49 -21.93 -49.46
CA GLU A 116 8.60 -21.30 -48.74
C GLU A 116 8.76 -22.02 -47.37
N GLU A 117 9.90 -22.67 -47.14
CA GLU A 117 10.28 -23.17 -45.81
C GLU A 117 10.73 -21.99 -44.94
N PRO A 118 10.16 -21.74 -43.76
CA PRO A 118 10.67 -20.70 -42.88
C PRO A 118 11.81 -21.24 -42.00
N GLU A 119 12.96 -20.56 -42.02
CA GLU A 119 14.10 -20.73 -41.09
C GLU A 119 13.79 -20.27 -39.64
N GLN A 120 12.50 -20.21 -39.23
CA GLN A 120 12.04 -19.53 -38.02
C GLN A 120 12.36 -20.23 -36.69
N GLU A 121 12.63 -21.54 -36.65
CA GLU A 121 12.86 -22.23 -35.36
C GLU A 121 14.21 -21.89 -34.70
N LYS A 122 15.22 -21.44 -35.47
CA LYS A 122 16.50 -20.98 -34.90
C LYS A 122 16.44 -19.54 -34.40
N GLU A 123 15.69 -18.67 -35.06
CA GLU A 123 15.52 -17.27 -34.65
C GLU A 123 14.69 -17.15 -33.38
N LEU A 124 13.63 -17.94 -33.21
CA LEU A 124 12.79 -17.93 -32.00
C LEU A 124 13.55 -18.30 -30.72
N PHE A 125 14.52 -19.23 -30.80
CA PHE A 125 15.33 -19.61 -29.64
C PHE A 125 16.37 -18.53 -29.30
N GLN A 126 16.93 -17.86 -30.31
CA GLN A 126 17.87 -16.77 -30.13
C GLN A 126 17.17 -15.49 -29.62
N GLU A 127 15.96 -15.20 -30.12
CA GLU A 127 15.08 -14.13 -29.61
C GLU A 127 14.62 -14.41 -28.19
N ALA A 128 14.28 -15.66 -27.85
CA ALA A 128 13.93 -16.02 -26.47
C ALA A 128 15.11 -15.85 -25.51
N ILE A 129 16.32 -16.25 -25.90
CA ILE A 129 17.54 -16.03 -25.09
C ILE A 129 17.85 -14.53 -24.98
N ASN A 130 17.72 -13.76 -26.06
CA ASN A 130 17.93 -12.31 -26.02
C ASN A 130 16.86 -11.60 -25.18
N ALA A 131 15.60 -12.04 -25.23
CA ALA A 131 14.51 -11.53 -24.41
C ALA A 131 14.74 -11.84 -22.92
N VAL A 132 15.19 -13.05 -22.59
CA VAL A 132 15.56 -13.45 -21.22
C VAL A 132 16.76 -12.64 -20.73
N ASN A 133 17.80 -12.46 -21.55
CA ASN A 133 18.97 -11.65 -21.17
C ASN A 133 18.62 -10.17 -21.00
N THR A 134 17.75 -9.63 -21.86
CA THR A 134 17.25 -8.24 -21.74
C THR A 134 16.35 -8.09 -20.52
N SER A 135 15.56 -9.12 -20.18
CA SER A 135 14.75 -9.15 -18.96
C SER A 135 15.65 -9.22 -17.71
N ALA A 136 16.69 -10.04 -17.72
CA ALA A 136 17.68 -10.11 -16.66
C ALA A 136 18.41 -8.77 -16.48
N LYS A 137 18.82 -8.11 -17.57
CA LYS A 137 19.43 -6.78 -17.55
C LYS A 137 18.49 -5.71 -16.99
N ARG A 138 17.21 -5.76 -17.37
CA ARG A 138 16.17 -4.88 -16.82
C ARG A 138 15.90 -5.16 -15.34
N ALA A 139 15.92 -6.42 -14.91
CA ALA A 139 15.80 -6.78 -13.50
C ALA A 139 17.00 -6.29 -12.68
N GLU A 140 18.22 -6.38 -13.24
CA GLU A 140 19.45 -5.87 -12.63
C GLU A 140 19.41 -4.34 -12.49
N THR A 141 19.01 -3.64 -13.56
CA THR A 141 18.86 -2.16 -13.55
C THR A 141 17.74 -1.71 -12.61
N SER A 142 16.62 -2.43 -12.56
CA SER A 142 15.53 -2.18 -11.61
C SER A 142 15.94 -2.45 -10.17
N ALA A 143 16.79 -3.46 -9.93
CA ALA A 143 17.35 -3.72 -8.59
C ALA A 143 18.33 -2.60 -8.18
N GLU A 144 19.17 -2.11 -9.10
CA GLU A 144 20.05 -0.96 -8.85
C GLU A 144 19.27 0.34 -8.58
N LEU A 145 18.19 0.60 -9.32
CA LEU A 145 17.29 1.73 -9.09
C LEU A 145 16.51 1.59 -7.78
N ALA A 146 16.07 0.39 -7.43
CA ALA A 146 15.40 0.11 -6.16
C ALA A 146 16.34 0.29 -4.96
N GLU A 147 17.59 -0.17 -5.07
CA GLU A 147 18.62 0.09 -4.05
C GLU A 147 19.02 1.57 -3.98
N ALA A 148 19.15 2.27 -5.11
CA ALA A 148 19.46 3.70 -5.12
C ALA A 148 18.32 4.52 -4.51
N TRP A 149 17.06 4.14 -4.77
CA TRP A 149 15.89 4.74 -4.12
C TRP A 149 15.83 4.42 -2.62
N ALA A 150 16.22 3.21 -2.20
CA ALA A 150 16.21 2.80 -0.81
C ALA A 150 17.35 3.41 0.02
N HIS A 151 18.58 3.50 -0.50
CA HIS A 151 19.78 3.74 0.30
C HIS A 151 20.61 4.98 -0.09
N GLY A 152 20.32 5.62 -1.23
CA GLY A 152 21.13 6.71 -1.79
C GLY A 152 22.50 6.24 -2.31
N ARG A 153 22.91 6.67 -3.51
CA ARG A 153 24.21 6.33 -4.11
C ARG A 153 24.90 7.54 -4.75
N GLU A 154 26.23 7.57 -4.67
CA GLU A 154 27.09 8.65 -5.15
C GLU A 154 27.04 8.88 -6.68
N ASN A 155 26.63 7.85 -7.44
CA ASN A 155 26.51 7.89 -8.90
C ASN A 155 25.12 8.39 -9.39
N HIS A 156 24.17 8.62 -8.47
CA HIS A 156 22.81 9.12 -8.74
C HIS A 156 22.52 10.32 -7.83
N PRO A 157 23.08 11.50 -8.15
CA PRO A 157 23.04 12.68 -7.27
C PRO A 157 21.63 13.23 -7.03
N GLU A 158 20.64 12.89 -7.87
CA GLU A 158 19.22 13.18 -7.64
C GLU A 158 18.60 12.45 -6.43
N SER A 159 19.26 11.42 -5.89
CA SER A 159 18.74 10.53 -4.84
C SER A 159 19.67 10.50 -3.61
N ALA A 160 20.33 11.61 -3.29
CA ALA A 160 21.37 11.69 -2.25
C ALA A 160 20.85 11.43 -0.81
N GLU A 161 19.53 11.46 -0.58
CA GLU A 161 18.93 11.13 0.71
C GLU A 161 18.49 9.67 0.77
N ASP A 162 19.01 8.94 1.77
CA ASP A 162 18.69 7.55 2.10
C ASP A 162 17.22 7.46 2.58
N ASN A 163 16.28 7.20 1.66
CA ASN A 163 14.86 7.11 1.99
C ASN A 163 14.56 6.02 3.03
N ALA A 164 15.34 4.94 3.07
CA ALA A 164 15.23 3.92 4.12
C ALA A 164 15.54 4.53 5.50
N LYS A 165 16.49 5.45 5.63
CA LYS A 165 16.69 6.22 6.87
C LYS A 165 15.56 7.21 7.17
N TYR A 166 14.98 7.86 6.17
CA TYR A 166 13.84 8.77 6.37
C TYR A 166 12.62 8.00 6.90
N TYR A 167 12.25 6.90 6.25
CA TYR A 167 11.15 6.04 6.69
C TYR A 167 11.49 5.23 7.95
N SER A 168 12.74 4.82 8.17
CA SER A 168 13.15 4.24 9.46
C SER A 168 13.08 5.27 10.57
N GLY A 169 13.37 6.55 10.31
CA GLY A 169 13.20 7.65 11.27
C GLY A 169 11.74 7.93 11.61
N LEU A 170 10.83 7.80 10.64
CA LEU A 170 9.38 7.84 10.85
C LEU A 170 8.89 6.60 11.62
N ALA A 171 9.40 5.41 11.30
CA ALA A 171 9.10 4.18 12.03
C ALA A 171 9.66 4.20 13.45
N ASP A 172 10.84 4.78 13.67
CA ASP A 172 11.44 5.00 14.97
C ASP A 172 10.68 6.04 15.76
N LYS A 173 10.17 7.12 15.15
CA LYS A 173 9.26 8.07 15.82
C LYS A 173 7.94 7.40 16.21
N SER A 174 7.36 6.56 15.35
CA SER A 174 6.16 5.79 15.69
C SER A 174 6.44 4.72 16.76
N ARG A 175 7.61 4.07 16.72
CA ARG A 175 8.08 3.10 17.72
C ARG A 175 8.33 3.78 19.06
N LEU A 176 8.96 4.95 19.07
CA LEU A 176 9.17 5.77 20.27
C LEU A 176 7.83 6.28 20.83
N GLY A 177 6.89 6.68 19.97
CA GLY A 177 5.52 7.02 20.37
C GLY A 177 4.78 5.82 20.98
N ALA A 178 4.95 4.62 20.42
CA ALA A 178 4.41 3.39 20.97
C ALA A 178 5.11 2.94 22.27
N GLU A 179 6.42 3.16 22.39
CA GLU A 179 7.21 2.90 23.61
C GLU A 179 6.84 3.88 24.73
N GLU A 180 6.58 5.15 24.43
CA GLU A 180 6.07 6.15 25.37
C GLU A 180 4.69 5.74 25.90
N LEU A 181 3.79 5.30 25.01
CA LEU A 181 2.47 4.75 25.37
C LEU A 181 2.57 3.46 26.20
N LYS A 182 3.52 2.59 25.86
CA LYS A 182 3.82 1.37 26.63
C LYS A 182 4.37 1.71 28.01
N ASN A 183 5.28 2.67 28.11
CA ASN A 183 5.82 3.16 29.39
C ASN A 183 4.73 3.81 30.25
N GLN A 184 3.84 4.62 29.67
CA GLN A 184 2.69 5.19 30.39
C GLN A 184 1.74 4.08 30.86
N THR A 185 1.50 3.05 30.05
CA THR A 185 0.69 1.89 30.42
C THR A 185 1.35 1.04 31.51
N GLU A 186 2.66 0.86 31.46
CA GLU A 186 3.44 0.16 32.50
C GLU A 186 3.50 0.96 33.80
N GLN A 187 3.60 2.29 33.74
CA GLN A 187 3.49 3.17 34.92
C GLN A 187 2.09 3.12 35.53
N LEU A 188 1.03 3.13 34.72
CA LEU A 188 -0.34 2.93 35.18
C LEU A 188 -0.53 1.54 35.82
N LYS A 189 0.03 0.49 35.21
CA LYS A 189 0.00 -0.88 35.76
C LYS A 189 0.75 -0.95 37.08
N LYS A 190 1.92 -0.31 37.20
CA LYS A 190 2.68 -0.21 38.43
C LYS A 190 1.91 0.55 39.51
N SER A 191 1.26 1.68 39.18
CA SER A 191 0.41 2.43 40.12
C SER A 191 -0.81 1.63 40.59
N VAL A 192 -1.40 0.82 39.70
CA VAL A 192 -2.50 -0.11 40.04
C VAL A 192 -1.99 -1.27 40.91
N ASP A 193 -0.81 -1.81 40.65
CA ASP A 193 -0.19 -2.88 41.44
C ASP A 193 0.25 -2.36 42.82
N GLU A 194 0.78 -1.14 42.91
CA GLU A 194 1.07 -0.44 44.17
C GLU A 194 -0.23 -0.17 44.97
N SER A 195 -1.31 0.22 44.30
CA SER A 195 -2.63 0.37 44.93
C SER A 195 -3.20 -0.97 45.40
N LYS A 196 -3.05 -2.06 44.64
CA LYS A 196 -3.42 -3.42 45.05
C LYS A 196 -2.59 -3.89 46.25
N ALA A 197 -1.29 -3.60 46.27
CA ALA A 197 -0.42 -3.92 47.38
C ALA A 197 -0.86 -3.17 48.65
N SER A 198 -1.13 -1.86 48.56
CA SER A 198 -1.63 -1.05 49.67
C SER A 198 -2.99 -1.54 50.18
N ILE A 199 -3.93 -1.92 49.29
CA ILE A 199 -5.22 -2.51 49.69
C ILE A 199 -5.02 -3.86 50.39
N LYS A 200 -4.11 -4.71 49.89
CA LYS A 200 -3.80 -6.01 50.50
C LYS A 200 -3.13 -5.85 51.87
N GLU A 201 -2.27 -4.85 52.03
CA GLU A 201 -1.62 -4.51 53.30
C GLU A 201 -2.62 -3.96 54.31
N ASN A 202 -3.55 -3.08 53.88
CA ASN A 202 -4.66 -2.59 54.70
C ASN A 202 -5.65 -3.70 55.10
N LEU A 203 -5.90 -4.67 54.20
CA LEU A 203 -6.72 -5.84 54.49
C LEU A 203 -6.04 -6.75 55.52
N ALA A 204 -4.73 -7.03 55.35
CA ALA A 204 -3.93 -7.80 56.30
C ALA A 204 -3.80 -7.09 57.67
N ALA A 205 -3.72 -5.76 57.69
CA ALA A 205 -3.73 -4.96 58.92
C ALA A 205 -5.10 -5.00 59.62
N SER A 206 -6.20 -4.99 58.86
CA SER A 206 -7.57 -5.16 59.37
C SER A 206 -7.81 -6.58 59.92
N GLU A 207 -7.30 -7.61 59.24
CA GLU A 207 -7.33 -9.01 59.69
C GLU A 207 -6.49 -9.18 60.97
N SER A 208 -5.28 -8.62 61.02
CA SER A 208 -4.40 -8.65 62.19
C SER A 208 -4.99 -7.89 63.39
N ALA A 209 -5.72 -6.78 63.15
CA ALA A 209 -6.44 -6.06 64.19
C ALA A 209 -7.63 -6.87 64.73
N LYS A 210 -8.33 -7.63 63.87
CA LYS A 210 -9.40 -8.55 64.24
C LYS A 210 -8.88 -9.75 65.05
N GLU A 211 -7.75 -10.34 64.64
CA GLU A 211 -7.07 -11.41 65.39
C GLU A 211 -6.53 -10.89 66.72
N SER A 212 -5.97 -9.67 66.77
CA SER A 212 -5.52 -9.04 68.02
C SER A 212 -6.68 -8.72 68.97
N ALA A 213 -7.86 -8.36 68.45
CA ALA A 213 -9.08 -8.17 69.23
C ALA A 213 -9.65 -9.51 69.75
N GLN A 214 -9.62 -10.58 68.94
CA GLN A 214 -10.00 -11.94 69.37
C GLN A 214 -9.03 -12.51 70.41
N ALA A 215 -7.71 -12.36 70.21
CA ALA A 215 -6.70 -12.78 71.17
C ALA A 215 -6.77 -11.97 72.47
N SER A 216 -7.16 -10.69 72.42
CA SER A 216 -7.40 -9.87 73.62
C SER A 216 -8.66 -10.28 74.36
N ALA A 217 -9.72 -10.68 73.64
CA ALA A 217 -10.94 -11.24 74.24
C ALA A 217 -10.69 -12.62 74.89
N GLU A 218 -9.88 -13.48 74.27
CA GLU A 218 -9.46 -14.77 74.85
C GLU A 218 -8.54 -14.58 76.06
N LYS A 219 -7.57 -13.67 76.01
CA LYS A 219 -6.72 -13.33 77.18
C LYS A 219 -7.51 -12.72 78.33
N ALA A 220 -8.52 -11.89 78.05
CA ALA A 220 -9.42 -11.37 79.09
C ALA A 220 -10.22 -12.49 79.77
N LYS A 221 -10.69 -13.48 79.00
CA LYS A 221 -11.38 -14.67 79.52
C LYS A 221 -10.45 -15.60 80.30
N THR A 222 -9.23 -15.85 79.82
CA THR A 222 -8.20 -16.60 80.57
C THR A 222 -7.77 -15.87 81.85
N SER A 223 -7.72 -14.53 81.84
CA SER A 223 -7.42 -13.74 83.04
C SER A 223 -8.56 -13.75 84.06
N GLU A 224 -9.82 -13.83 83.61
CA GLU A 224 -10.99 -14.03 84.48
C GLU A 224 -10.97 -15.43 85.13
N ASP A 225 -10.65 -16.47 84.35
CA ASP A 225 -10.52 -17.85 84.83
C ASP A 225 -9.31 -18.03 85.77
N ASN A 226 -8.18 -17.37 85.49
CA ASN A 226 -7.00 -17.36 86.35
C ASN A 226 -7.21 -16.56 87.65
N ALA A 227 -8.00 -15.48 87.63
CA ALA A 227 -8.40 -14.77 88.85
C ALA A 227 -9.26 -15.67 89.76
N LYS A 228 -10.23 -16.41 89.19
CA LYS A 228 -11.06 -17.40 89.92
C LYS A 228 -10.22 -18.59 90.42
N ALA A 229 -9.24 -19.06 89.66
CA ALA A 229 -8.33 -20.13 90.07
C ALA A 229 -7.34 -19.68 91.18
N SER A 230 -6.84 -18.44 91.11
CA SER A 230 -5.96 -17.85 92.12
C SER A 230 -6.70 -17.56 93.44
N GLU A 231 -7.97 -17.16 93.38
CA GLU A 231 -8.84 -16.99 94.56
C GLU A 231 -9.06 -18.35 95.27
N THR A 232 -9.24 -19.42 94.50
CA THR A 232 -9.39 -20.80 95.01
C THR A 232 -8.06 -21.39 95.54
N ALA A 233 -6.93 -21.08 94.90
CA ALA A 233 -5.59 -21.54 95.32
C ALA A 233 -5.08 -20.80 96.57
N SER A 234 -5.32 -19.48 96.69
CA SER A 234 -4.99 -18.73 97.90
C SER A 234 -5.81 -19.17 99.12
N ALA A 235 -7.07 -19.56 98.92
CA ALA A 235 -7.89 -20.17 99.98
C ALA A 235 -7.38 -21.55 100.44
N LYS A 236 -6.72 -22.32 99.55
CA LYS A 236 -6.15 -23.66 99.86
C LYS A 236 -4.76 -23.58 100.49
N THR A 237 -3.93 -22.61 100.08
CA THR A 237 -2.58 -22.38 100.63
C THR A 237 -2.63 -21.78 102.03
N ALA A 238 -3.61 -20.90 102.33
CA ALA A 238 -3.85 -20.41 103.69
C ALA A 238 -4.25 -21.54 104.69
N LYS A 239 -4.86 -22.61 104.18
CA LYS A 239 -5.26 -23.80 104.97
C LYS A 239 -4.13 -24.82 105.17
N ASN A 240 -3.12 -24.84 104.28
CA ASN A 240 -1.98 -25.75 104.35
C ASN A 240 -0.76 -25.16 105.10
N ALA A 241 -0.59 -23.84 105.07
CA ALA A 241 0.44 -23.14 105.85
C ALA A 241 0.21 -23.28 107.37
N SER A 242 -1.06 -23.27 107.80
CA SER A 242 -1.47 -23.49 109.19
C SER A 242 -1.25 -24.93 109.70
N ALA A 243 -1.15 -25.92 108.79
CA ALA A 243 -0.86 -27.32 109.13
C ALA A 243 0.65 -27.66 109.18
N SER A 244 1.49 -26.98 108.39
CA SER A 244 2.95 -27.22 108.36
C SER A 244 3.70 -26.50 109.47
N GLU A 245 3.19 -25.38 109.97
CA GLU A 245 3.71 -24.68 111.15
C GLU A 245 3.55 -25.52 112.43
N SER A 246 2.49 -26.34 112.53
CA SER A 246 2.25 -27.24 113.67
C SER A 246 3.19 -28.47 113.67
N ASN A 247 3.64 -28.96 112.51
CA ASN A 247 4.53 -30.14 112.41
C ASN A 247 6.03 -29.81 112.51
N ALA A 248 6.47 -28.63 112.06
CA ALA A 248 7.87 -28.22 112.18
C ALA A 248 8.27 -27.87 113.63
N LYS A 249 7.29 -27.47 114.46
CA LYS A 249 7.52 -27.16 115.89
C LYS A 249 7.72 -28.42 116.76
N ALA A 250 7.14 -29.57 116.37
CA ALA A 250 7.24 -30.83 117.11
C ALA A 250 8.53 -31.64 116.83
N SER A 251 9.13 -31.52 115.64
CA SER A 251 10.37 -32.25 115.30
C SER A 251 11.66 -31.57 115.79
N ALA A 252 11.62 -30.27 116.10
CA ALA A 252 12.75 -29.53 116.67
C ALA A 252 12.94 -29.76 118.19
N GLU A 253 11.89 -30.16 118.90
CA GLU A 253 11.95 -30.48 120.34
C GLU A 253 12.51 -31.89 120.63
N ASN A 254 12.35 -32.86 119.71
CA ASN A 254 12.85 -34.23 119.89
C ASN A 254 14.34 -34.44 119.57
N ALA A 255 14.98 -33.55 118.81
CA ALA A 255 16.40 -33.67 118.46
C ALA A 255 17.37 -33.10 119.52
N LYS A 256 16.87 -32.30 120.47
CA LYS A 256 17.68 -31.69 121.56
C LYS A 256 17.72 -32.52 122.86
N ALA A 257 16.88 -33.54 123.02
CA ALA A 257 16.79 -34.34 124.24
C ALA A 257 17.79 -35.51 124.34
N SER A 258 18.30 -36.02 123.22
CA SER A 258 19.13 -37.24 123.20
C SER A 258 20.64 -37.01 123.36
N GLU A 259 21.10 -35.76 123.40
CA GLU A 259 22.53 -35.42 123.52
C GLU A 259 22.96 -35.09 124.97
N THR A 260 22.01 -34.85 125.90
CA THR A 260 22.33 -34.37 127.27
C THR A 260 22.38 -35.47 128.34
N VAL A 261 21.76 -36.65 128.15
CA VAL A 261 21.73 -37.72 129.18
C VAL A 261 22.90 -38.73 129.06
N ALA A 262 23.59 -38.76 127.91
CA ALA A 262 24.79 -39.58 127.68
C ALA A 262 26.02 -39.17 128.51
N VAL A 263 25.91 -38.09 129.30
CA VAL A 263 27.02 -37.54 130.11
C VAL A 263 26.88 -37.86 131.61
N GLU A 264 25.73 -38.35 132.09
CA GLU A 264 25.44 -38.49 133.53
C GLU A 264 25.65 -39.91 134.10
N SER A 265 25.80 -40.92 133.23
CA SER A 265 26.00 -42.34 133.59
C SER A 265 27.44 -42.70 133.97
N ALA A 266 28.37 -41.75 133.90
CA ALA A 266 29.81 -41.99 134.07
C ALA A 266 30.40 -41.48 135.40
N LYS A 267 29.62 -40.87 136.31
CA LYS A 267 30.23 -40.11 137.43
C LYS A 267 30.24 -40.70 138.84
N ASN A 268 29.48 -41.73 139.19
CA ASN A 268 29.50 -42.24 140.58
C ASN A 268 29.64 -43.76 140.67
N ALA A 269 30.84 -44.22 140.33
CA ALA A 269 31.44 -45.31 141.08
C ALA A 269 31.74 -44.82 142.51
N SER A 270 31.47 -45.69 143.48
CA SER A 270 32.22 -45.80 144.75
C SER A 270 31.87 -44.83 145.89
N ALA A 271 31.11 -45.33 146.85
CA ALA A 271 31.48 -45.35 148.28
C ALA A 271 30.25 -45.87 149.06
N SER A 272 30.29 -47.15 149.42
CA SER A 272 30.59 -47.53 150.81
C SER A 272 29.33 -47.47 151.67
N GLU A 273 28.87 -48.64 152.13
CA GLU A 273 29.34 -49.11 153.44
C GLU A 273 28.32 -48.63 154.47
N SER A 274 27.35 -49.48 154.78
CA SER A 274 27.55 -50.49 155.82
C SER A 274 26.58 -50.15 156.95
N ASN A 275 26.27 -51.14 157.76
CA ASN A 275 25.72 -50.90 159.08
C ASN A 275 24.39 -50.15 159.10
N ALA A 276 23.32 -50.79 158.67
CA ALA A 276 22.43 -51.31 159.70
C ALA A 276 21.40 -52.23 159.05
N LYS A 277 21.59 -53.55 159.07
CA LYS A 277 21.52 -54.34 160.30
C LYS A 277 20.13 -54.20 160.89
N LYS A 278 19.53 -55.39 161.06
CA LYS A 278 18.60 -55.68 162.13
C LYS A 278 17.35 -54.85 162.02
N SER A 279 16.33 -55.46 161.48
CA SER A 279 15.50 -56.33 162.32
C SER A 279 14.13 -55.73 162.09
N ALA A 280 13.10 -56.51 161.94
CA ALA A 280 12.90 -57.73 162.66
C ALA A 280 11.75 -58.43 161.92
N GLU A 281 11.90 -59.74 161.71
CA GLU A 281 10.95 -60.72 162.27
C GLU A 281 9.73 -60.88 161.35
N ASN A 282 9.36 -62.03 160.79
CA ASN A 282 9.64 -63.44 161.06
C ASN A 282 9.16 -64.21 159.81
N ALA A 283 9.96 -65.12 159.24
CA ALA A 283 9.90 -66.58 159.48
C ALA A 283 8.63 -67.26 158.90
N THR A 284 8.68 -68.27 158.01
CA THR A 284 9.57 -69.47 158.05
C THR A 284 9.58 -70.26 156.70
N ALA A 285 10.79 -70.76 156.31
CA ALA A 285 11.15 -71.96 155.48
C ALA A 285 11.67 -71.82 154.00
N GLN A 286 12.99 -72.09 153.74
CA GLN A 286 13.61 -72.88 152.60
C GLN A 286 15.09 -72.48 152.27
N LYS A 287 16.12 -73.36 152.46
CA LYS A 287 17.57 -72.99 152.58
C LYS A 287 18.64 -73.64 151.64
N ASP A 288 18.46 -74.74 150.90
CA ASP A 288 19.64 -75.56 150.48
C ASP A 288 20.44 -75.21 149.18
N ALA A 289 20.43 -73.97 148.66
CA ALA A 289 20.85 -73.67 147.28
C ALA A 289 22.30 -73.16 147.00
N VAL A 290 23.21 -72.98 147.97
CA VAL A 290 24.32 -72.01 147.76
C VAL A 290 25.66 -72.59 147.27
N ASP A 291 26.04 -73.84 147.54
CA ASP A 291 27.46 -74.23 147.42
C ASP A 291 27.94 -74.72 146.03
N GLN A 292 27.06 -74.92 145.03
CA GLN A 292 27.46 -75.41 143.68
C GLN A 292 27.96 -74.32 142.71
N THR A 293 27.78 -73.04 143.01
CA THR A 293 27.87 -71.95 142.01
C THR A 293 29.30 -71.47 141.69
N VAL A 294 30.28 -71.70 142.57
CA VAL A 294 31.60 -71.02 142.47
C VAL A 294 32.55 -71.64 141.43
N THR A 295 32.45 -72.94 141.15
CA THR A 295 33.43 -73.65 140.29
C THR A 295 33.16 -73.47 138.77
N LEU A 296 31.91 -73.19 138.36
CA LEU A 296 31.50 -73.13 136.95
C LEU A 296 31.92 -71.82 136.22
N PHE A 297 32.24 -70.77 136.98
CA PHE A 297 32.45 -69.42 136.43
C PHE A 297 33.77 -69.27 135.64
N SER A 298 34.87 -69.87 136.12
CA SER A 298 36.20 -69.68 135.51
C SER A 298 36.36 -70.35 134.14
N GLN A 299 35.59 -71.40 133.84
CA GLN A 299 35.63 -72.08 132.54
C GLN A 299 34.87 -71.32 131.43
N THR A 300 33.83 -70.56 131.80
CA THR A 300 32.98 -69.81 130.87
C THR A 300 33.68 -68.58 130.27
N ALA A 301 34.55 -67.90 131.04
CA ALA A 301 35.21 -66.67 130.62
C ALA A 301 36.20 -66.87 129.44
N THR A 302 36.94 -67.97 129.41
CA THR A 302 37.94 -68.25 128.36
C THR A 302 37.29 -68.61 127.01
N LYS A 303 36.10 -69.23 127.02
CA LYS A 303 35.36 -69.58 125.79
C LYS A 303 34.81 -68.35 125.07
N ALA A 304 34.32 -67.35 125.80
CA ALA A 304 33.71 -66.15 125.24
C ALA A 304 34.67 -65.30 124.39
N LEU A 305 35.97 -65.27 124.73
CA LEU A 305 36.95 -64.43 124.03
C LEU A 305 37.29 -64.94 122.62
N ASN A 306 37.34 -66.27 122.44
CA ASN A 306 37.61 -66.89 121.15
C ASN A 306 36.40 -66.77 120.19
N ASP A 307 35.19 -66.84 120.71
CA ASP A 307 33.95 -66.71 119.93
C ASP A 307 33.80 -65.29 119.33
N ILE A 308 34.30 -64.24 120.00
CA ILE A 308 34.24 -62.84 119.54
C ILE A 308 35.17 -62.58 118.33
N ASN A 309 36.41 -63.07 118.37
CA ASN A 309 37.39 -62.81 117.29
C ASN A 309 37.02 -63.52 115.98
N ALA A 310 36.38 -64.69 116.04
CA ALA A 310 35.90 -65.41 114.86
C ALA A 310 34.74 -64.68 114.16
N ALA A 311 33.83 -64.04 114.91
CA ALA A 311 32.69 -63.32 114.36
C ALA A 311 33.10 -62.05 113.58
N GLY A 312 34.13 -61.33 114.03
CA GLY A 312 34.60 -60.10 113.39
C GLY A 312 35.18 -60.31 111.98
N LYS A 313 35.82 -61.46 111.72
CA LYS A 313 36.38 -61.77 110.38
C LYS A 313 35.28 -62.10 109.37
N THR A 314 34.27 -62.87 109.78
CA THR A 314 33.11 -63.23 108.93
C THR A 314 32.29 -62.01 108.50
N GLN A 315 32.16 -60.99 109.35
CA GLN A 315 31.44 -59.75 108.99
C GLN A 315 32.17 -58.91 107.94
N LYS A 316 33.52 -58.84 107.98
CA LYS A 316 34.30 -58.07 107.01
C LYS A 316 34.18 -58.63 105.60
N ASP A 317 34.32 -59.96 105.46
CA ASP A 317 34.22 -60.65 104.17
C ASP A 317 32.81 -60.54 103.55
N ALA A 318 31.76 -60.48 104.39
CA ALA A 318 30.38 -60.26 103.96
C ALA A 318 30.15 -58.85 103.41
N VAL A 319 30.74 -57.83 104.03
CA VAL A 319 30.63 -56.42 103.58
C VAL A 319 31.36 -56.21 102.26
N ASP A 320 32.57 -56.73 102.09
CA ASP A 320 33.36 -56.56 100.87
C ASP A 320 32.72 -57.30 99.66
N SER A 321 32.13 -58.48 99.90
CA SER A 321 31.38 -59.23 98.88
C SER A 321 30.09 -58.50 98.45
N ALA A 322 29.35 -57.92 99.40
CA ALA A 322 28.14 -57.14 99.10
C ALA A 322 28.46 -55.83 98.36
N GLY A 323 29.56 -55.16 98.71
CA GLY A 323 30.01 -53.94 98.02
C GLY A 323 30.38 -54.18 96.56
N THR A 324 31.07 -55.30 96.26
CA THR A 324 31.45 -55.67 94.89
C THR A 324 30.23 -56.04 94.04
N ALA A 325 29.26 -56.77 94.60
CA ALA A 325 28.02 -57.12 93.91
C ALA A 325 27.21 -55.86 93.52
N LYS A 326 27.07 -54.89 94.43
CA LYS A 326 26.35 -53.64 94.15
C LYS A 326 27.02 -52.79 93.08
N LYS A 327 28.35 -52.74 93.04
CA LYS A 327 29.11 -52.03 91.99
C LYS A 327 28.83 -52.59 90.59
N ASN A 328 28.79 -53.91 90.46
CA ASN A 328 28.52 -54.58 89.17
C ASN A 328 27.05 -54.44 88.74
N GLU A 329 26.10 -54.47 89.68
CA GLU A 329 24.68 -54.14 89.39
C GLU A 329 24.53 -52.72 88.85
N VAL A 330 25.21 -51.73 89.45
CA VAL A 330 25.17 -50.33 89.00
C VAL A 330 25.80 -50.17 87.62
N TYR A 331 26.93 -50.82 87.33
CA TYR A 331 27.53 -50.76 86.00
C TYR A 331 26.67 -51.41 84.92
N LYS A 332 26.05 -52.57 85.22
CA LYS A 332 25.14 -53.23 84.29
C LYS A 332 23.91 -52.37 84.02
N ALA A 333 23.30 -51.81 85.07
CA ALA A 333 22.17 -50.87 84.92
C ALA A 333 22.56 -49.61 84.10
N GLY A 334 23.78 -49.10 84.27
CA GLY A 334 24.29 -48.00 83.46
C GLY A 334 24.48 -48.36 81.98
N SER A 335 25.02 -49.55 81.69
CA SER A 335 25.17 -50.04 80.31
C SER A 335 23.82 -50.29 79.64
N ASP A 336 22.90 -50.98 80.32
CA ASP A 336 21.57 -51.29 79.81
C ASP A 336 20.77 -50.00 79.53
N ALA A 337 20.92 -48.97 80.37
CA ALA A 337 20.31 -47.65 80.14
C ALA A 337 20.89 -46.93 78.91
N VAL A 338 22.21 -47.00 78.68
CA VAL A 338 22.86 -46.42 77.50
C VAL A 338 22.43 -47.14 76.22
N ASP A 339 22.36 -48.46 76.24
CA ASP A 339 21.91 -49.26 75.09
C ASP A 339 20.45 -48.99 74.75
N SER A 340 19.58 -48.86 75.78
CA SER A 340 18.18 -48.48 75.58
C SER A 340 18.03 -47.08 75.00
N ILE A 341 18.83 -46.10 75.45
CA ILE A 341 18.84 -44.74 74.89
C ILE A 341 19.28 -44.75 73.43
N ASN A 342 20.32 -45.53 73.09
CA ASN A 342 20.82 -45.64 71.71
C ASN A 342 19.81 -46.33 70.78
N ALA A 343 19.10 -47.35 71.26
CA ALA A 343 18.01 -48.00 70.53
C ALA A 343 16.88 -47.01 70.24
N SER A 344 16.38 -46.31 71.27
CA SER A 344 15.33 -45.29 71.10
C SER A 344 15.76 -44.11 70.21
N LYS A 345 17.04 -43.69 70.29
CA LYS A 345 17.60 -42.68 69.38
C LYS A 345 17.56 -43.14 67.92
N THR A 346 17.93 -44.39 67.67
CA THR A 346 17.94 -44.96 66.32
C THR A 346 16.52 -45.07 65.76
N GLU A 347 15.56 -45.53 66.56
CA GLU A 347 14.15 -45.57 66.17
C GLU A 347 13.58 -44.18 65.88
N ALA A 348 13.89 -43.18 66.72
CA ALA A 348 13.46 -41.81 66.51
C ALA A 348 14.04 -41.19 65.22
N VAL A 349 15.32 -41.45 64.92
CA VAL A 349 15.97 -40.98 63.68
C VAL A 349 15.32 -41.63 62.46
N SER A 350 15.14 -42.96 62.45
CA SER A 350 14.50 -43.66 61.34
C SER A 350 13.05 -43.21 61.08
N ALA A 351 12.31 -42.89 62.15
CA ALA A 351 10.96 -42.35 62.04
C ALA A 351 10.95 -40.94 61.41
N VAL A 352 11.89 -40.09 61.79
CA VAL A 352 12.05 -38.74 61.20
C VAL A 352 12.48 -38.82 59.73
N GLU A 353 13.41 -39.70 59.38
CA GLU A 353 13.83 -39.93 57.99
C GLU A 353 12.67 -40.44 57.12
N SER A 354 11.89 -41.39 57.62
CA SER A 354 10.72 -41.94 56.92
C SER A 354 9.63 -40.88 56.72
N ALA A 355 9.37 -40.05 57.74
CA ALA A 355 8.46 -38.91 57.65
C ALA A 355 8.96 -37.86 56.64
N GLY A 356 10.25 -37.55 56.65
CA GLY A 356 10.88 -36.62 55.71
C GLY A 356 10.81 -37.11 54.25
N SER A 357 11.03 -38.40 54.01
CA SER A 357 10.88 -39.01 52.69
C SER A 357 9.43 -38.94 52.21
N THR A 358 8.47 -39.26 53.08
CA THR A 358 7.02 -39.18 52.77
C THR A 358 6.58 -37.75 52.45
N GLN A 359 7.06 -36.78 53.23
CA GLN A 359 6.76 -35.36 53.00
C GLN A 359 7.35 -34.86 51.68
N THR A 360 8.57 -35.29 51.34
CA THR A 360 9.21 -34.96 50.06
C THR A 360 8.44 -35.54 48.87
N GLU A 361 7.98 -36.79 48.94
CA GLU A 361 7.11 -37.37 47.91
C GLU A 361 5.80 -36.62 47.76
N ASN A 362 5.15 -36.26 48.88
CA ASN A 362 3.88 -35.53 48.86
C ASN A 362 4.06 -34.13 48.25
N ILE A 363 5.12 -33.41 48.61
CA ILE A 363 5.48 -32.10 48.02
C ILE A 363 5.76 -32.26 46.52
N THR A 364 6.46 -33.31 46.12
CA THR A 364 6.79 -33.57 44.71
C THR A 364 5.53 -33.88 43.89
N LYS A 365 4.63 -34.72 44.40
CA LYS A 365 3.34 -35.03 43.75
C LYS A 365 2.42 -33.80 43.68
N ALA A 366 2.32 -33.03 44.76
CA ALA A 366 1.55 -31.79 44.78
C ALA A 366 2.13 -30.75 43.82
N GLY A 367 3.47 -30.62 43.77
CA GLY A 367 4.17 -29.76 42.83
C GLY A 367 3.93 -30.16 41.37
N ALA A 368 4.02 -31.45 41.05
CA ALA A 368 3.73 -31.96 39.71
C ALA A 368 2.25 -31.71 39.30
N GLY A 369 1.31 -31.91 40.23
CA GLY A 369 -0.11 -31.59 40.00
C GLY A 369 -0.35 -30.10 39.78
N ALA A 370 0.28 -29.22 40.56
CA ALA A 370 0.19 -27.78 40.39
C ALA A 370 0.76 -27.32 39.04
N VAL A 371 1.93 -27.83 38.65
CA VAL A 371 2.56 -27.54 37.34
C VAL A 371 1.67 -28.03 36.19
N SER A 372 1.07 -29.21 36.31
CA SER A 372 0.14 -29.73 35.30
C SER A 372 -1.09 -28.83 35.16
N ASN A 373 -1.68 -28.38 36.28
CA ASN A 373 -2.86 -27.51 36.27
C ASN A 373 -2.55 -26.12 35.70
N ILE A 374 -1.37 -25.57 35.97
CA ILE A 374 -0.89 -24.31 35.38
C ILE A 374 -0.77 -24.48 33.86
N LYS A 375 -0.10 -25.53 33.39
CA LYS A 375 0.04 -25.79 31.94
C LYS A 375 -1.29 -25.97 31.23
N SER A 376 -2.22 -26.73 31.82
CA SER A 376 -3.56 -26.89 31.25
C SER A 376 -4.32 -25.56 31.20
N SER A 377 -4.18 -24.72 32.23
CA SER A 377 -4.83 -23.40 32.28
C SER A 377 -4.21 -22.42 31.29
N GLU A 378 -2.89 -22.45 31.09
CA GLU A 378 -2.18 -21.68 30.05
C GLU A 378 -2.63 -22.08 28.65
N LEU A 379 -2.79 -23.37 28.39
CA LEU A 379 -3.26 -23.88 27.10
C LEU A 379 -4.68 -23.40 26.81
N THR A 380 -5.61 -23.56 27.76
CA THR A 380 -6.99 -23.08 27.61
C THR A 380 -7.08 -21.56 27.47
N ALA A 381 -6.24 -20.81 28.20
CA ALA A 381 -6.16 -19.36 28.04
C ALA A 381 -5.66 -18.97 26.64
N SER A 382 -4.67 -19.69 26.09
CA SER A 382 -4.11 -19.45 24.76
C SER A 382 -5.15 -19.75 23.66
N GLU A 383 -5.84 -20.89 23.74
CA GLU A 383 -6.94 -21.24 22.83
C GLU A 383 -8.08 -20.20 22.86
N THR A 384 -8.41 -19.70 24.05
CA THR A 384 -9.45 -18.67 24.22
C THR A 384 -9.02 -17.34 23.61
N ILE A 385 -7.75 -16.96 23.75
CA ILE A 385 -7.18 -15.75 23.14
C ILE A 385 -7.18 -15.88 21.61
N GLU A 386 -6.78 -17.04 21.07
CA GLU A 386 -6.78 -17.30 19.61
C GLU A 386 -8.20 -17.23 19.01
N GLN A 387 -9.18 -17.84 19.67
CA GLN A 387 -10.59 -17.77 19.25
C GLN A 387 -11.14 -16.35 19.34
N SER A 388 -10.85 -15.64 20.43
CA SER A 388 -11.29 -14.25 20.61
C SER A 388 -10.65 -13.32 19.59
N THR A 389 -9.38 -13.54 19.26
CA THR A 389 -8.63 -12.77 18.25
C THR A 389 -9.21 -13.00 16.86
N SER A 390 -9.42 -14.26 16.48
CA SER A 390 -10.04 -14.62 15.19
C SER A 390 -11.45 -14.01 15.05
N SER A 391 -12.25 -14.06 16.13
CA SER A 391 -13.57 -13.44 16.15
C SER A 391 -13.52 -11.91 16.05
N CYS A 392 -12.56 -11.26 16.72
CA CYS A 392 -12.38 -9.81 16.61
C CYS A 392 -11.97 -9.39 15.19
N ILE A 393 -11.02 -10.11 14.57
CA ILE A 393 -10.59 -9.85 13.19
C ILE A 393 -11.78 -9.96 12.23
N ALA A 394 -12.55 -11.05 12.30
CA ALA A 394 -13.73 -11.22 11.45
C ALA A 394 -14.78 -10.11 11.64
N ARG A 395 -14.97 -9.62 12.86
CA ARG A 395 -15.87 -8.50 13.16
C ARG A 395 -15.37 -7.17 12.61
N VAL A 396 -14.05 -6.92 12.70
CA VAL A 396 -13.42 -5.73 12.13
C VAL A 396 -13.53 -5.74 10.61
N ASP A 397 -13.23 -6.87 9.95
CA ASP A 397 -13.35 -7.01 8.49
C ASP A 397 -14.79 -6.78 8.02
N THR A 398 -15.76 -7.37 8.73
CA THR A 398 -17.18 -7.19 8.44
C THR A 398 -17.61 -5.73 8.63
N ALA A 399 -17.19 -5.08 9.70
CA ALA A 399 -17.49 -3.67 9.96
C ALA A 399 -16.84 -2.74 8.93
N ALA A 400 -15.59 -3.00 8.54
CA ALA A 400 -14.86 -2.23 7.52
C ALA A 400 -15.53 -2.36 6.15
N LYS A 401 -15.89 -3.59 5.74
CA LYS A 401 -16.62 -3.84 4.50
C LYS A 401 -17.99 -3.13 4.50
N THR A 402 -18.70 -3.19 5.62
CA THR A 402 -19.99 -2.48 5.80
C THR A 402 -19.81 -0.96 5.70
N GLN A 403 -18.76 -0.38 6.29
CA GLN A 403 -18.46 1.06 6.15
C GLN A 403 -18.11 1.44 4.70
N ILE A 404 -17.30 0.64 4.00
CA ILE A 404 -16.96 0.86 2.59
C ILE A 404 -18.23 0.80 1.71
N ASP A 405 -19.10 -0.18 1.95
CA ASP A 405 -20.35 -0.35 1.19
C ASP A 405 -21.34 0.79 1.49
N LEU A 406 -21.39 1.30 2.73
CA LEU A 406 -22.16 2.49 3.09
C LEU A 406 -21.62 3.77 2.44
N ILE A 407 -20.30 3.93 2.31
CA ILE A 407 -19.70 5.04 1.57
C ILE A 407 -20.10 4.96 0.09
N LYS A 408 -20.06 3.76 -0.51
CA LYS A 408 -20.48 3.54 -1.90
C LYS A 408 -21.98 3.80 -2.10
N GLN A 409 -22.85 3.27 -1.24
CA GLN A 409 -24.31 3.44 -1.31
C GLN A 409 -24.77 4.88 -1.07
N ASN A 410 -24.07 5.63 -0.21
CA ASN A 410 -24.39 7.04 0.06
C ASN A 410 -23.82 8.01 -0.99
N GLY A 411 -23.37 7.51 -2.14
CA GLY A 411 -22.86 8.34 -3.24
C GLY A 411 -21.40 8.77 -3.09
N GLY A 412 -20.54 7.99 -2.46
CA GLY A 412 -19.10 8.30 -2.29
C GLY A 412 -18.22 8.11 -3.54
N GLY A 413 -18.78 8.10 -4.75
CA GLY A 413 -18.02 8.01 -6.00
C GLY A 413 -17.25 9.30 -6.32
N VAL A 414 -16.21 9.21 -7.15
CA VAL A 414 -15.35 10.35 -7.51
C VAL A 414 -16.13 11.52 -8.12
N GLU A 415 -17.14 11.26 -8.92
CA GLU A 415 -18.01 12.28 -9.54
C GLU A 415 -18.85 13.03 -8.51
N ASN A 416 -19.38 12.34 -7.50
CA ASN A 416 -20.11 12.99 -6.40
C ASN A 416 -19.15 13.78 -5.50
N ALA A 417 -17.93 13.30 -5.29
CA ALA A 417 -16.91 14.06 -4.58
C ALA A 417 -16.55 15.35 -5.33
N LEU A 418 -16.38 15.28 -6.65
CA LEU A 418 -16.19 16.45 -7.52
C LEU A 418 -17.39 17.40 -7.49
N SER A 419 -18.61 16.85 -7.59
CA SER A 419 -19.86 17.60 -7.51
C SER A 419 -19.94 18.40 -6.21
N ASN A 420 -19.69 17.76 -5.07
CA ASN A 420 -19.65 18.42 -3.77
C ASN A 420 -18.49 19.43 -3.67
N TYR A 421 -17.30 19.08 -4.16
CA TYR A 421 -16.13 19.95 -4.14
C TYR A 421 -16.38 21.26 -4.89
N PHE A 422 -16.97 21.18 -6.08
CA PHE A 422 -17.30 22.34 -6.91
C PHE A 422 -18.50 23.11 -6.35
N ALA A 423 -19.55 22.42 -5.89
CA ALA A 423 -20.72 23.08 -5.28
C ALA A 423 -20.33 23.98 -4.10
N LEU A 424 -19.40 23.53 -3.24
CA LEU A 424 -18.90 24.31 -2.10
C LEU A 424 -18.04 25.52 -2.49
N ARG A 425 -17.61 25.62 -3.76
CA ARG A 425 -16.72 26.68 -4.25
C ARG A 425 -17.37 27.64 -5.22
N ARG A 426 -18.65 27.41 -5.56
CA ARG A 426 -19.42 28.40 -6.32
C ARG A 426 -19.61 29.66 -5.48
N ASN A 427 -19.37 30.81 -6.08
CA ASN A 427 -19.41 32.12 -5.43
C ASN A 427 -20.16 33.18 -6.25
N GLY A 428 -20.62 32.86 -7.46
CA GLY A 428 -21.43 33.75 -8.30
C GLY A 428 -20.66 34.91 -8.94
N LYS A 429 -19.33 34.91 -8.88
CA LYS A 429 -18.50 35.97 -9.48
C LYS A 429 -18.45 35.81 -10.99
N VAL A 430 -18.67 36.93 -11.68
CA VAL A 430 -18.52 37.04 -13.13
C VAL A 430 -17.16 37.64 -13.46
N PHE A 431 -16.33 36.88 -14.17
CA PHE A 431 -15.06 37.34 -14.72
C PHE A 431 -15.32 37.88 -16.12
N THR A 432 -14.91 39.11 -16.39
CA THR A 432 -15.17 39.76 -17.67
C THR A 432 -13.90 40.31 -18.28
N THR A 433 -13.75 40.13 -19.57
CA THR A 433 -12.72 40.79 -20.38
C THR A 433 -13.38 41.48 -21.55
N LYS A 434 -13.08 42.77 -21.73
CA LYS A 434 -13.45 43.56 -22.90
C LYS A 434 -12.31 43.54 -23.92
N ILE A 435 -12.59 43.10 -25.14
CA ILE A 435 -11.69 43.18 -26.29
C ILE A 435 -12.25 44.24 -27.24
N TYR A 436 -11.45 45.26 -27.57
CA TYR A 436 -11.88 46.29 -28.52
C TYR A 436 -11.97 45.70 -29.93
N LYS A 437 -12.98 46.13 -30.70
CA LYS A 437 -13.02 45.87 -32.13
C LYS A 437 -11.86 46.58 -32.81
N TYR A 438 -11.35 45.99 -33.89
CA TYR A 438 -10.17 46.49 -34.58
C TYR A 438 -10.30 47.94 -35.08
N GLU A 439 -11.51 48.32 -35.50
CA GLU A 439 -11.82 49.69 -35.94
C GLU A 439 -11.74 50.72 -34.80
N THR A 440 -11.96 50.29 -33.55
CA THR A 440 -11.80 51.11 -32.33
C THR A 440 -10.34 51.14 -31.88
N SER A 441 -9.68 49.98 -31.87
CA SER A 441 -8.29 49.81 -31.48
C SER A 441 -7.69 48.60 -32.18
N THR A 442 -6.54 48.81 -32.83
CA THR A 442 -5.81 47.71 -33.49
C THR A 442 -5.00 46.84 -32.50
N SER A 443 -4.91 47.24 -31.23
CA SER A 443 -4.19 46.48 -30.20
C SER A 443 -4.96 45.21 -29.80
N PRO A 444 -4.29 44.04 -29.66
CA PRO A 444 -4.90 42.80 -29.18
C PRO A 444 -5.21 42.81 -27.67
N VAL A 445 -4.70 43.82 -26.95
CA VAL A 445 -4.81 43.90 -25.48
C VAL A 445 -6.21 44.33 -25.05
N GLY A 446 -6.79 43.55 -24.18
CA GLY A 446 -8.09 43.75 -23.56
C GLY A 446 -8.05 44.46 -22.21
N VAL A 447 -9.24 44.70 -21.66
CA VAL A 447 -9.45 45.31 -20.34
C VAL A 447 -10.22 44.34 -19.47
N LYS A 448 -9.66 43.97 -18.32
CA LYS A 448 -10.34 43.15 -17.31
C LYS A 448 -11.37 43.98 -16.55
N MET A 449 -12.53 43.38 -16.28
CA MET A 449 -13.70 44.02 -15.66
C MET A 449 -14.35 43.07 -14.63
N ASN A 450 -15.23 43.60 -13.78
CA ASN A 450 -15.95 42.82 -12.76
C ASN A 450 -14.98 42.08 -11.82
N ALA A 451 -15.24 40.80 -11.49
CA ALA A 451 -14.34 40.03 -10.63
C ALA A 451 -12.95 39.78 -11.25
N ASN A 452 -12.77 40.11 -12.53
CA ASN A 452 -11.51 40.03 -13.24
C ASN A 452 -10.61 41.26 -13.00
N GLU A 453 -11.15 42.36 -12.46
CA GLU A 453 -10.37 43.56 -12.15
C GLU A 453 -9.20 43.24 -11.22
N ASN A 454 -8.01 43.69 -11.57
CA ASN A 454 -6.75 43.48 -10.83
C ASN A 454 -6.26 42.03 -10.73
N MET A 455 -6.94 41.06 -11.36
CA MET A 455 -6.45 39.68 -11.44
C MET A 455 -5.23 39.60 -12.34
N VAL A 456 -4.19 38.88 -11.91
CA VAL A 456 -2.96 38.67 -12.68
C VAL A 456 -2.73 37.18 -12.91
N ALA A 457 -2.36 36.83 -14.15
CA ALA A 457 -1.86 35.52 -14.52
C ALA A 457 -0.52 35.71 -15.27
N GLU A 458 0.48 34.94 -14.87
CA GLU A 458 1.81 34.84 -15.48
C GLU A 458 2.08 33.34 -15.69
N PRO A 459 2.37 32.91 -16.93
CA PRO A 459 2.56 31.49 -17.21
C PRO A 459 3.84 30.94 -16.57
N SER A 460 3.80 29.68 -16.15
CA SER A 460 4.97 28.99 -15.60
C SER A 460 6.00 28.68 -16.69
N VAL A 461 7.24 28.43 -16.26
CA VAL A 461 8.31 27.89 -17.13
C VAL A 461 8.95 26.70 -16.44
N GLY A 462 8.74 25.51 -16.99
CA GLY A 462 9.12 24.26 -16.34
C GLY A 462 8.61 24.20 -14.90
N ARG A 463 9.48 23.82 -13.96
CA ARG A 463 9.14 23.75 -12.53
C ARG A 463 9.11 25.12 -11.82
N LYS A 464 9.40 26.22 -12.52
CA LYS A 464 9.25 27.56 -11.97
C LYS A 464 7.81 28.01 -12.15
N GLU A 465 7.08 28.00 -11.05
CA GLU A 465 5.69 28.45 -10.98
C GLU A 465 5.59 29.94 -11.31
N GLY A 466 4.65 30.28 -12.19
CA GLY A 466 4.22 31.66 -12.44
C GLY A 466 3.12 32.10 -11.49
N ARG A 467 2.80 33.38 -11.46
CA ARG A 467 1.70 33.90 -10.64
C ARG A 467 0.35 33.53 -11.25
N ASP A 468 -0.55 32.91 -10.49
CA ASP A 468 -1.94 32.69 -10.92
C ASP A 468 -2.91 33.10 -9.82
N ASP A 469 -3.43 34.34 -9.89
CA ASP A 469 -4.41 34.82 -8.92
C ASP A 469 -5.74 34.04 -9.05
N TYR A 470 -6.02 33.39 -10.18
CA TYR A 470 -7.29 32.69 -10.43
C TYR A 470 -7.40 31.37 -9.66
N ALA A 471 -6.27 30.80 -9.22
CA ALA A 471 -6.20 29.57 -8.43
C ALA A 471 -6.91 29.65 -7.06
N GLN A 472 -7.37 30.84 -6.65
CA GLN A 472 -8.21 31.00 -5.46
C GLN A 472 -9.71 30.71 -5.71
N TYR A 473 -10.12 30.61 -6.98
CA TYR A 473 -11.50 30.46 -7.40
C TYR A 473 -11.75 29.07 -7.99
N GLY A 474 -12.71 28.34 -7.42
CA GLY A 474 -13.04 26.98 -7.85
C GLY A 474 -13.38 26.86 -9.34
N LEU A 475 -13.88 27.93 -9.97
CA LEU A 475 -14.16 28.01 -11.40
C LEU A 475 -12.93 27.74 -12.29
N PHE A 476 -11.72 28.06 -11.80
CA PHE A 476 -10.48 27.87 -12.54
C PHE A 476 -9.68 26.65 -12.07
N HIS A 477 -10.18 25.93 -11.07
CA HIS A 477 -9.55 24.68 -10.65
C HIS A 477 -9.79 23.61 -11.70
N HIS A 478 -8.74 22.85 -11.98
CA HIS A 478 -8.76 21.70 -12.85
C HIS A 478 -8.01 20.55 -12.16
N PHE A 479 -8.42 19.32 -12.46
CA PHE A 479 -7.77 18.12 -11.96
C PHE A 479 -7.52 17.15 -13.10
N THR A 480 -6.31 16.63 -13.19
CA THR A 480 -6.04 15.56 -14.14
C THR A 480 -6.82 14.31 -13.74
N CYS A 481 -7.51 13.70 -14.70
CA CYS A 481 -8.36 12.54 -14.50
C CYS A 481 -8.19 11.50 -15.59
N ASN A 482 -8.59 10.26 -15.31
CA ASN A 482 -8.99 9.32 -16.35
C ASN A 482 -10.49 9.48 -16.60
N PHE A 483 -10.87 9.45 -17.88
CA PHE A 483 -12.27 9.61 -18.28
C PHE A 483 -12.71 8.54 -19.27
N SER A 484 -14.01 8.36 -19.33
CA SER A 484 -14.67 7.55 -20.34
C SER A 484 -15.95 8.24 -20.83
N VAL A 485 -16.44 7.82 -21.99
CA VAL A 485 -17.74 8.21 -22.54
C VAL A 485 -18.55 6.94 -22.72
N ASP A 486 -19.76 6.93 -22.18
CA ASP A 486 -20.65 5.77 -22.25
C ASP A 486 -21.37 5.65 -23.60
N GLU A 487 -22.17 4.58 -23.74
CA GLU A 487 -22.96 4.32 -24.95
C GLU A 487 -24.07 5.32 -25.24
N ASN A 488 -24.38 6.21 -24.29
CA ASN A 488 -25.39 7.26 -24.42
C ASN A 488 -24.76 8.66 -24.58
N GLY A 489 -23.42 8.74 -24.59
CA GLY A 489 -22.66 9.99 -24.71
C GLY A 489 -22.42 10.73 -23.39
N PHE A 490 -22.73 10.14 -22.24
CA PHE A 490 -22.41 10.72 -20.94
C PHE A 490 -20.91 10.58 -20.67
N ASN A 491 -20.33 11.66 -20.14
CA ASN A 491 -18.96 11.64 -19.66
C ASN A 491 -18.88 11.05 -18.27
N HIS A 492 -17.83 10.29 -18.03
CA HIS A 492 -17.49 9.79 -16.71
C HIS A 492 -16.07 10.17 -16.29
N VAL A 493 -15.92 10.45 -15.00
CA VAL A 493 -14.61 10.49 -14.35
C VAL A 493 -14.35 9.13 -13.72
N ASP A 494 -13.37 8.39 -14.26
CA ASP A 494 -13.06 7.04 -13.79
C ASP A 494 -12.15 7.09 -12.55
N ALA A 495 -11.16 7.98 -12.55
CA ALA A 495 -10.23 8.20 -11.45
C ALA A 495 -9.58 9.59 -11.54
N LEU A 496 -9.24 10.20 -10.40
CA LEU A 496 -8.42 11.42 -10.35
C LEU A 496 -6.94 11.10 -10.12
N GLU A 497 -6.04 11.97 -10.60
CA GLU A 497 -4.62 11.87 -10.28
C GLU A 497 -4.40 11.78 -8.76
N GLY A 498 -3.64 10.77 -8.33
CA GLY A 498 -3.42 10.42 -6.92
C GLY A 498 -4.39 9.38 -6.34
N GLN A 499 -5.45 8.99 -7.06
CA GLN A 499 -6.32 7.87 -6.66
C GLN A 499 -5.79 6.53 -7.16
N ILE A 500 -6.14 5.45 -6.44
CA ILE A 500 -5.88 4.08 -6.90
C ILE A 500 -6.61 3.86 -8.22
N GLY A 501 -5.90 3.31 -9.22
CA GLY A 501 -6.45 3.05 -10.55
C GLY A 501 -6.18 4.14 -11.58
N PHE A 502 -5.75 5.34 -11.15
CA PHE A 502 -5.32 6.38 -12.09
C PHE A 502 -4.00 6.00 -12.78
N THR A 503 -3.92 6.21 -14.09
CA THR A 503 -2.68 6.10 -14.87
C THR A 503 -2.63 7.16 -15.97
N LYS A 504 -1.42 7.61 -16.31
CA LYS A 504 -1.16 8.48 -17.47
C LYS A 504 -0.75 7.71 -18.73
N TYR A 505 -0.50 6.41 -18.60
CA TYR A 505 0.15 5.58 -19.61
C TYR A 505 -0.73 4.40 -20.02
N GLY A 506 -0.57 3.97 -21.27
CA GLY A 506 -1.26 2.81 -21.83
C GLY A 506 -2.59 3.16 -22.50
N LYS A 507 -3.52 2.21 -22.52
CA LYS A 507 -4.83 2.36 -23.17
C LYS A 507 -5.82 3.09 -22.27
N VAL A 508 -5.58 4.37 -22.01
CA VAL A 508 -6.39 5.21 -21.13
C VAL A 508 -6.65 6.58 -21.76
N GLN A 509 -7.79 7.19 -21.44
CA GLN A 509 -8.04 8.58 -21.79
C GLN A 509 -7.73 9.46 -20.57
N VAL A 510 -6.75 10.35 -20.72
CA VAL A 510 -6.38 11.34 -19.70
C VAL A 510 -6.99 12.68 -20.07
N GLY A 511 -7.66 13.31 -19.12
CA GLY A 511 -8.33 14.59 -19.28
C GLY A 511 -8.05 15.55 -18.13
N GLU A 512 -8.56 16.76 -18.27
CA GLU A 512 -8.69 17.74 -17.19
C GLU A 512 -10.17 17.92 -16.89
N VAL A 513 -10.56 17.62 -15.65
CA VAL A 513 -11.92 17.88 -15.15
C VAL A 513 -11.98 19.24 -14.48
N THR A 514 -12.96 20.05 -14.87
CA THR A 514 -13.17 21.42 -14.38
C THR A 514 -14.61 21.62 -13.91
N MET A 515 -14.87 22.70 -13.19
CA MET A 515 -16.22 23.06 -12.75
C MET A 515 -17.13 23.37 -13.94
N SER A 516 -18.38 22.89 -13.95
CA SER A 516 -19.37 23.34 -14.93
C SER A 516 -19.62 24.83 -14.85
N ALA A 517 -19.69 25.49 -15.99
CA ALA A 517 -19.60 26.93 -16.08
C ALA A 517 -20.65 27.54 -17.00
N TRP A 518 -20.81 28.84 -16.86
CA TRP A 518 -21.71 29.68 -17.62
C TRP A 518 -20.92 30.80 -18.28
N PHE A 519 -21.34 31.21 -19.47
CA PHE A 519 -20.69 32.27 -20.22
C PHE A 519 -21.71 33.17 -20.91
N GLY A 520 -21.22 34.31 -21.38
CA GLY A 520 -21.98 35.23 -22.20
C GLY A 520 -21.07 36.08 -23.06
N ILE A 521 -21.62 36.57 -24.17
CA ILE A 521 -20.92 37.40 -25.15
C ILE A 521 -21.77 38.65 -25.37
N GLU A 522 -21.22 39.82 -25.03
CA GLU A 522 -21.85 41.10 -25.36
C GLU A 522 -21.10 41.73 -26.53
N ASP A 523 -21.75 41.78 -27.69
CA ASP A 523 -21.21 42.45 -28.86
C ASP A 523 -21.75 43.89 -28.94
N THR A 524 -20.87 44.87 -28.69
CA THR A 524 -21.20 46.30 -28.73
C THR A 524 -20.64 46.95 -29.99
N THR A 525 -20.95 48.23 -30.23
CA THR A 525 -20.38 48.95 -31.37
C THR A 525 -18.85 49.06 -31.30
N GLU A 526 -18.27 49.15 -30.10
CA GLU A 526 -16.84 49.44 -29.94
C GLU A 526 -15.99 48.21 -29.55
N ALA A 527 -16.61 47.19 -28.95
CA ALA A 527 -15.92 46.07 -28.32
C ALA A 527 -16.80 44.82 -28.22
N VAL A 528 -16.16 43.67 -28.02
CA VAL A 528 -16.81 42.42 -27.60
C VAL A 528 -16.39 42.13 -26.16
N LEU A 529 -17.36 41.86 -25.29
CA LEU A 529 -17.09 41.48 -23.90
C LEU A 529 -17.37 39.98 -23.74
N TYR A 530 -16.41 39.31 -23.10
CA TYR A 530 -16.47 37.89 -22.77
C TYR A 530 -16.71 37.76 -21.29
N HIS A 531 -17.78 37.09 -20.90
CA HIS A 531 -18.16 36.85 -19.51
C HIS A 531 -18.04 35.36 -19.20
N TYR A 532 -17.47 35.02 -18.04
CA TYR A 532 -17.31 33.64 -17.58
C TYR A 532 -17.61 33.57 -16.08
N SER A 533 -18.42 32.59 -15.67
CA SER A 533 -18.95 32.49 -14.30
C SER A 533 -19.22 31.04 -13.91
N ASP A 534 -19.25 30.81 -12.60
CA ASP A 534 -19.74 29.56 -12.01
C ASP A 534 -21.28 29.56 -11.86
N SER A 535 -21.98 30.58 -12.33
CA SER A 535 -23.41 30.72 -12.10
C SER A 535 -24.09 31.35 -13.31
N GLN A 536 -25.36 30.97 -13.54
CA GLN A 536 -26.20 31.66 -14.48
C GLN A 536 -26.50 33.07 -13.96
N THR A 537 -26.25 34.08 -14.79
CA THR A 537 -26.56 35.48 -14.51
C THR A 537 -27.06 36.17 -15.77
N GLU A 538 -27.46 37.44 -15.68
CA GLU A 538 -27.79 38.25 -16.87
C GLU A 538 -26.60 38.36 -17.84
N LEU A 539 -25.37 38.41 -17.32
CA LEU A 539 -24.13 38.51 -18.11
C LEU A 539 -23.63 37.13 -18.59
N THR A 540 -24.03 36.05 -17.93
CA THR A 540 -23.66 34.67 -18.25
C THR A 540 -24.90 33.80 -18.41
N PRO A 541 -25.74 34.07 -19.42
CA PRO A 541 -27.04 33.42 -19.56
C PRO A 541 -26.95 31.99 -20.10
N TYR A 542 -25.84 31.60 -20.73
CA TYR A 542 -25.67 30.31 -21.40
C TYR A 542 -24.74 29.39 -20.61
N PRO A 543 -25.08 28.12 -20.39
CA PRO A 543 -24.10 27.15 -19.91
C PRO A 543 -23.07 26.88 -21.02
N MET A 544 -21.82 26.61 -20.65
CA MET A 544 -20.86 25.99 -21.56
C MET A 544 -21.46 24.66 -22.04
N LYS A 545 -21.39 24.34 -23.35
CA LYS A 545 -22.06 23.14 -23.86
C LYS A 545 -21.49 21.85 -23.26
N GLU A 546 -20.22 21.87 -22.88
CA GLU A 546 -19.54 20.79 -22.15
C GLU A 546 -20.15 20.54 -20.77
N SER A 547 -20.91 21.49 -20.22
CA SER A 547 -21.66 21.35 -18.97
C SER A 547 -23.04 20.69 -19.15
N ILE A 548 -23.47 20.41 -20.39
CA ILE A 548 -24.82 19.88 -20.68
C ILE A 548 -24.71 18.41 -21.08
N ASN A 549 -25.24 17.53 -20.25
CA ASN A 549 -25.33 16.10 -20.55
C ASN A 549 -26.22 15.84 -21.78
N PRO A 550 -26.10 14.67 -22.43
CA PRO A 550 -26.93 14.31 -23.59
C PRO A 550 -28.44 14.43 -23.36
N ASP A 551 -28.91 14.20 -22.13
CA ASP A 551 -30.32 14.32 -21.73
C ASP A 551 -30.79 15.76 -21.44
N GLY A 552 -29.91 16.76 -21.60
CA GLY A 552 -30.18 18.17 -21.33
C GLY A 552 -29.98 18.60 -19.88
N THR A 553 -29.62 17.69 -18.97
CA THR A 553 -29.28 18.04 -17.58
C THR A 553 -27.91 18.71 -17.49
N ILE A 554 -27.71 19.52 -16.46
CA ILE A 554 -26.40 20.15 -16.20
C ILE A 554 -25.52 19.18 -15.42
N SER A 555 -24.41 18.78 -16.02
CA SER A 555 -23.31 18.09 -15.33
C SER A 555 -22.71 19.01 -14.27
N PRO A 556 -22.21 18.51 -13.13
CA PRO A 556 -21.48 19.33 -12.17
C PRO A 556 -20.06 19.71 -12.62
N PHE A 557 -19.52 19.01 -13.62
CA PHE A 557 -18.18 19.24 -14.18
C PHE A 557 -18.15 19.18 -15.71
N MET A 558 -17.09 19.74 -16.30
CA MET A 558 -16.71 19.59 -17.70
C MET A 558 -15.42 18.77 -17.79
N ILE A 559 -15.21 18.04 -18.87
CA ILE A 559 -13.95 17.30 -19.12
C ILE A 559 -13.40 17.72 -20.48
N HIS A 560 -12.10 17.99 -20.54
CA HIS A 560 -11.35 18.18 -21.78
C HIS A 560 -10.23 17.16 -21.87
N ALA A 561 -9.93 16.68 -23.07
CA ALA A 561 -8.77 15.84 -23.29
C ALA A 561 -7.50 16.61 -22.89
N LYS A 562 -6.60 15.97 -22.13
CA LYS A 562 -5.38 16.62 -21.69
C LYS A 562 -4.32 16.67 -22.80
N TYR A 563 -4.28 15.63 -23.64
CA TYR A 563 -3.25 15.44 -24.64
C TYR A 563 -3.84 15.27 -26.05
N GLU A 564 -2.99 15.53 -27.04
CA GLU A 564 -3.23 15.10 -28.41
C GLU A 564 -3.29 13.56 -28.49
N ALA A 565 -4.10 13.04 -29.41
CA ALA A 565 -4.30 11.61 -29.55
C ALA A 565 -3.03 10.93 -30.05
N GLY A 566 -2.61 9.86 -29.38
CA GLY A 566 -1.61 8.91 -29.87
C GLY A 566 -2.24 7.57 -30.22
N ASP A 567 -1.64 6.83 -31.15
CA ASP A 567 -2.13 5.50 -31.55
C ASP A 567 -1.55 4.39 -30.67
N ILE A 568 -2.44 3.57 -30.09
CA ILE A 568 -2.07 2.30 -29.46
C ILE A 568 -2.95 1.21 -30.06
N ASP A 569 -2.32 0.24 -30.73
CA ASP A 569 -2.99 -0.88 -31.39
C ASP A 569 -4.11 -0.45 -32.36
N GLY A 570 -3.93 0.67 -33.06
CA GLY A 570 -4.87 1.17 -34.05
C GLY A 570 -6.04 1.96 -33.45
N MET A 571 -6.01 2.31 -32.15
CA MET A 571 -7.01 3.14 -31.48
C MET A 571 -6.39 4.42 -30.92
N PRO A 572 -7.13 5.55 -30.89
CA PRO A 572 -6.64 6.82 -30.38
C PRO A 572 -6.75 6.88 -28.84
N TYR A 573 -5.69 7.34 -28.18
CA TYR A 573 -5.69 7.58 -26.74
C TYR A 573 -5.05 8.92 -26.40
N SER A 574 -5.73 9.71 -25.56
CA SER A 574 -5.15 10.85 -24.85
C SER A 574 -4.29 10.33 -23.70
N SER A 575 -3.12 9.76 -24.02
CA SER A 575 -2.20 9.15 -23.05
C SER A 575 -0.81 9.74 -23.18
N LYS A 576 -0.06 9.81 -22.09
CA LYS A 576 1.27 10.40 -22.01
C LYS A 576 2.32 9.60 -22.76
N GLY A 577 3.26 10.32 -23.39
CA GLY A 577 4.48 9.77 -24.00
C GLY A 577 4.26 9.17 -25.39
N LEU A 578 3.14 9.49 -26.04
CA LEU A 578 2.81 9.00 -27.36
C LEU A 578 3.17 10.04 -28.43
N ALA A 579 3.69 9.54 -29.56
CA ALA A 579 3.77 10.34 -30.77
C ALA A 579 2.34 10.69 -31.22
N PRO A 580 2.06 11.96 -31.59
CA PRO A 580 0.73 12.34 -32.07
C PRO A 580 0.37 11.52 -33.31
N ALA A 581 -0.82 10.93 -33.30
CA ALA A 581 -1.40 10.29 -34.46
C ALA A 581 -1.55 11.34 -35.58
N ASN A 582 -1.10 10.99 -36.78
CA ASN A 582 -1.07 11.90 -37.93
C ASN A 582 -1.08 11.10 -39.24
N GLY A 583 -1.07 11.81 -40.37
CA GLY A 583 -1.20 11.24 -41.71
C GLY A 583 0.10 10.96 -42.48
N CYS A 584 1.28 10.99 -41.85
CA CYS A 584 2.54 10.77 -42.59
C CYS A 584 2.75 9.31 -43.00
N GLN A 585 3.71 9.05 -43.89
CA GLN A 585 4.00 7.72 -44.43
C GLN A 585 4.95 6.88 -43.56
N ALA A 586 5.23 7.29 -42.32
CA ALA A 586 5.96 6.45 -41.38
C ALA A 586 5.10 5.25 -40.97
N THR A 587 5.70 4.05 -40.84
CA THR A 587 4.97 2.84 -40.44
C THR A 587 4.33 2.95 -39.04
N GLN A 588 4.93 3.78 -38.19
CA GLN A 588 4.47 4.09 -36.83
C GLN A 588 3.38 5.17 -36.81
N ALA A 589 3.26 5.99 -37.86
CA ALA A 589 2.13 6.91 -38.02
C ALA A 589 0.92 6.09 -38.45
N ARG A 590 0.01 5.82 -37.52
CA ARG A 590 -1.13 4.93 -37.71
C ARG A 590 -2.42 5.74 -37.72
N ASN A 591 -3.06 5.74 -38.90
CA ASN A 591 -4.36 6.33 -39.28
C ASN A 591 -4.30 7.81 -39.74
N PRO A 592 -4.84 8.12 -40.95
CA PRO A 592 -4.86 9.49 -41.46
C PRO A 592 -5.81 10.35 -40.62
N VAL A 593 -5.25 11.19 -39.76
CA VAL A 593 -6.01 12.22 -39.02
C VAL A 593 -6.43 13.30 -40.00
N SER A 594 -7.75 13.43 -40.17
CA SER A 594 -8.48 14.43 -40.95
C SER A 594 -9.90 14.47 -40.43
N TYR A 595 -10.73 15.45 -40.80
CA TYR A 595 -12.15 15.43 -40.41
C TYR A 595 -12.84 14.08 -40.74
N THR A 596 -12.79 13.62 -42.00
CA THR A 596 -13.45 12.37 -42.39
C THR A 596 -12.75 11.12 -41.83
N GLY A 597 -11.41 11.14 -41.72
CA GLY A 597 -10.64 10.01 -41.20
C GLY A 597 -10.90 9.76 -39.71
N MET A 598 -11.11 10.83 -38.95
CA MET A 598 -11.37 10.77 -37.51
C MET A 598 -12.72 10.17 -37.16
N ILE A 599 -13.73 10.24 -38.03
CA ILE A 599 -15.05 9.65 -37.77
C ILE A 599 -14.88 8.17 -37.39
N THR A 600 -14.28 7.36 -38.29
CA THR A 600 -14.06 5.95 -38.00
C THR A 600 -12.96 5.72 -36.97
N TYR A 601 -11.93 6.58 -36.95
CA TYR A 601 -10.79 6.39 -36.04
C TYR A 601 -11.19 6.57 -34.56
N MET A 602 -11.89 7.65 -34.23
CA MET A 602 -12.35 7.95 -32.86
C MET A 602 -13.47 7.01 -32.42
N HIS A 603 -14.36 6.61 -33.35
CA HIS A 603 -15.45 5.66 -33.05
C HIS A 603 -14.98 4.26 -32.65
N LYS A 604 -13.68 3.93 -32.80
CA LYS A 604 -13.11 2.71 -32.21
C LYS A 604 -13.19 2.68 -30.68
N LEU A 605 -13.30 3.84 -30.04
CA LEU A 605 -13.51 3.99 -28.60
C LEU A 605 -15.00 3.94 -28.20
N GLY A 606 -15.90 4.21 -29.15
CA GLY A 606 -17.35 4.34 -28.96
C GLY A 606 -17.95 5.41 -29.87
N GLY A 607 -19.24 5.27 -30.23
CA GLY A 607 -19.91 6.14 -31.22
C GLY A 607 -20.03 7.62 -30.82
N HIS A 608 -19.80 7.94 -29.55
CA HIS A 608 -19.89 9.31 -29.00
C HIS A 608 -18.53 9.99 -28.82
N TYR A 609 -17.42 9.31 -29.11
CA TYR A 609 -16.11 9.93 -29.17
C TYR A 609 -15.91 10.71 -30.47
N CYS A 610 -15.22 11.84 -30.38
CA CYS A 610 -14.86 12.67 -31.53
C CYS A 610 -13.41 13.16 -31.40
N GLY A 611 -12.87 13.75 -32.45
CA GLY A 611 -11.68 14.60 -32.33
C GLY A 611 -11.99 15.85 -31.51
N THR A 612 -10.98 16.68 -31.25
CA THR A 612 -11.16 17.99 -30.62
C THR A 612 -12.36 18.72 -31.22
N THR A 613 -13.25 19.23 -30.37
CA THR A 613 -14.47 19.92 -30.82
C THR A 613 -14.28 21.44 -30.88
N SER A 614 -15.20 22.15 -31.54
CA SER A 614 -15.29 23.61 -31.46
C SER A 614 -15.28 24.11 -30.01
N TRP A 615 -16.05 23.45 -29.14
CA TRP A 615 -16.14 23.78 -27.72
C TRP A 615 -14.81 23.62 -26.96
N ASP A 616 -14.03 22.56 -27.24
CA ASP A 616 -12.69 22.40 -26.66
C ASP A 616 -11.73 23.53 -27.07
N LEU A 617 -11.78 23.99 -28.32
CA LEU A 617 -11.00 25.13 -28.77
C LEU A 617 -11.52 26.44 -28.15
N PHE A 618 -12.83 26.64 -28.11
CA PHE A 618 -13.45 27.81 -27.51
C PHE A 618 -13.14 27.95 -26.03
N TYR A 619 -13.12 26.87 -25.26
CA TYR A 619 -12.69 26.90 -23.87
C TYR A 619 -11.26 27.44 -23.75
N ARG A 620 -10.31 26.93 -24.55
CA ARG A 620 -8.91 27.40 -24.56
C ARG A 620 -8.79 28.88 -24.96
N GLN A 621 -9.53 29.30 -25.98
CA GLN A 621 -9.60 30.71 -26.42
C GLN A 621 -10.21 31.62 -25.33
N LEU A 622 -11.31 31.19 -24.70
CA LEU A 622 -11.97 31.92 -23.63
C LEU A 622 -11.06 32.04 -22.41
N MET A 623 -10.32 30.99 -22.05
CA MET A 623 -9.36 31.04 -20.94
C MET A 623 -8.21 32.02 -21.23
N MET A 624 -7.70 32.08 -22.47
CA MET A 624 -6.71 33.07 -22.88
C MET A 624 -7.27 34.50 -22.72
N VAL A 625 -8.50 34.73 -23.20
CA VAL A 625 -9.17 36.04 -23.10
C VAL A 625 -9.46 36.43 -21.65
N ILE A 626 -9.96 35.52 -20.82
CA ILE A 626 -10.32 35.80 -19.43
C ILE A 626 -9.07 35.99 -18.55
N LYS A 627 -8.11 35.06 -18.60
CA LYS A 627 -6.94 35.06 -17.72
C LYS A 627 -5.88 36.09 -18.13
N TYR A 628 -5.65 36.27 -19.43
CA TYR A 628 -4.57 37.12 -19.94
C TYR A 628 -5.04 38.41 -20.61
N ALA A 629 -6.35 38.57 -20.82
CA ALA A 629 -6.93 39.76 -21.45
C ALA A 629 -6.26 40.12 -22.77
N THR A 630 -6.10 39.14 -23.66
CA THR A 630 -5.50 39.34 -24.98
C THR A 630 -6.03 38.33 -25.99
N THR A 631 -6.07 38.73 -27.26
CA THR A 631 -6.27 37.85 -28.41
C THR A 631 -4.97 37.41 -29.06
N HIS A 632 -3.82 37.92 -28.60
CA HIS A 632 -2.50 37.53 -29.11
C HIS A 632 -1.89 36.45 -28.22
N SER A 633 -2.29 35.20 -28.44
CA SER A 633 -1.85 34.04 -27.62
C SER A 633 -0.31 33.95 -27.52
N GLN A 634 0.38 34.13 -28.65
CA GLN A 634 1.85 34.05 -28.71
C GLN A 634 2.59 35.13 -27.91
N SER A 635 1.93 36.23 -27.51
CA SER A 635 2.53 37.23 -26.61
C SER A 635 2.67 36.74 -25.16
N ILE A 636 1.93 35.70 -24.79
CA ILE A 636 1.91 35.11 -23.46
C ILE A 636 2.61 33.76 -23.47
N MET A 637 2.18 32.88 -24.36
CA MET A 637 2.73 31.54 -24.59
C MET A 637 2.77 31.29 -26.10
N ALA A 638 3.97 31.34 -26.68
CA ALA A 638 4.20 31.22 -28.12
C ALA A 638 3.70 29.91 -28.72
N GLY A 639 3.82 28.80 -27.98
CA GLY A 639 3.61 27.46 -28.53
C GLY A 639 4.74 27.06 -29.49
N CYS A 640 4.68 25.81 -29.98
CA CYS A 640 5.65 25.31 -30.94
C CYS A 640 5.26 25.77 -32.35
N THR A 641 5.68 26.97 -32.73
CA THR A 641 5.28 27.63 -33.99
C THR A 641 6.47 27.95 -34.90
N SER A 642 7.69 27.93 -34.35
CA SER A 642 8.95 28.35 -34.99
C SER A 642 10.08 27.32 -34.75
N TYR A 643 9.78 26.04 -34.96
CA TYR A 643 10.69 24.92 -34.72
C TYR A 643 10.77 23.94 -35.90
N SER A 644 11.02 24.43 -37.12
CA SER A 644 11.05 23.63 -38.35
C SER A 644 12.45 23.27 -38.88
N ASN A 645 13.40 23.00 -37.98
CA ASN A 645 14.77 22.65 -38.39
C ASN A 645 14.79 21.32 -39.18
N GLN A 646 15.52 21.33 -40.29
CA GLN A 646 15.91 20.14 -41.05
C GLN A 646 17.38 20.28 -41.43
N ASN A 647 18.23 19.40 -40.92
CA ASN A 647 19.67 19.47 -41.16
C ASN A 647 20.24 18.12 -41.62
N GLN A 648 21.23 18.20 -42.50
CA GLN A 648 21.94 17.06 -43.06
C GLN A 648 23.08 16.67 -42.12
N ASN A 649 23.25 15.37 -41.91
CA ASN A 649 24.37 14.82 -41.16
C ASN A 649 25.71 15.11 -41.85
N LEU A 650 26.75 15.36 -41.05
CA LEU A 650 28.09 15.70 -41.54
C LEU A 650 29.10 14.56 -41.51
N VAL A 651 28.90 13.56 -40.64
CA VAL A 651 29.90 12.52 -40.37
C VAL A 651 29.27 11.16 -40.55
N GLU A 652 29.87 10.32 -41.38
CA GLU A 652 29.44 8.94 -41.55
C GLU A 652 29.85 8.11 -40.32
N GLU A 653 28.88 7.46 -39.69
CA GLU A 653 29.09 6.64 -38.49
C GLU A 653 28.19 5.38 -38.54
N THR A 654 28.65 4.27 -37.97
CA THR A 654 27.93 2.99 -37.92
C THR A 654 27.42 2.71 -36.51
N GLY A 655 26.17 2.24 -36.39
CA GLY A 655 25.61 1.78 -35.11
C GLY A 655 25.54 2.85 -34.02
N VAL A 656 25.17 4.08 -34.37
CA VAL A 656 25.07 5.21 -33.45
C VAL A 656 23.61 5.59 -33.12
N MET A 657 23.44 6.48 -32.15
CA MET A 657 22.15 7.06 -31.73
C MET A 657 22.17 8.58 -31.80
N ARG A 658 22.93 9.13 -32.77
CA ARG A 658 23.19 10.56 -32.87
C ARG A 658 23.34 10.99 -34.32
N VAL A 659 23.18 12.29 -34.55
CA VAL A 659 23.51 12.95 -35.82
C VAL A 659 24.52 14.07 -35.55
N VAL A 660 25.59 14.14 -36.34
CA VAL A 660 26.63 15.17 -36.19
C VAL A 660 26.32 16.34 -37.11
N LEU A 661 26.21 17.53 -36.51
CA LEU A 661 25.89 18.80 -37.17
C LEU A 661 26.96 19.86 -36.84
N THR A 662 26.93 20.99 -37.53
CA THR A 662 27.68 22.16 -37.05
C THR A 662 27.12 22.62 -35.69
N LYS A 663 27.94 23.22 -34.82
CA LYS A 663 27.46 23.74 -33.52
C LYS A 663 26.26 24.68 -33.67
N ALA A 664 26.25 25.52 -34.71
CA ALA A 664 25.15 26.44 -34.99
C ALA A 664 23.84 25.72 -35.33
N GLN A 665 23.89 24.64 -36.12
CA GLN A 665 22.72 23.84 -36.44
C GLN A 665 22.25 23.02 -35.23
N ALA A 666 23.18 22.40 -34.50
CA ALA A 666 22.86 21.62 -33.30
C ALA A 666 22.16 22.48 -32.23
N ALA A 667 22.60 23.72 -32.01
CA ALA A 667 21.96 24.69 -31.11
C ALA A 667 20.51 25.04 -31.51
N GLY A 668 20.10 24.70 -32.74
CA GLY A 668 18.72 24.85 -33.19
C GLY A 668 17.75 23.91 -32.47
N TYR A 669 18.20 22.74 -32.02
CA TYR A 669 17.39 21.68 -31.42
C TYR A 669 17.23 21.83 -29.91
N VAL A 670 16.09 21.39 -29.39
CA VAL A 670 15.72 21.50 -27.96
C VAL A 670 15.79 20.12 -27.30
N ILE A 671 16.47 20.01 -26.16
CA ILE A 671 16.50 18.76 -25.38
C ILE A 671 15.09 18.48 -24.83
N GLY A 672 14.64 17.23 -24.95
CA GLY A 672 13.28 16.80 -24.60
C GLY A 672 12.28 16.89 -25.76
N SER A 673 12.59 17.65 -26.82
CA SER A 673 11.78 17.72 -28.04
C SER A 673 11.97 16.49 -28.94
N TYR A 674 11.24 16.43 -30.06
CA TYR A 674 11.18 15.25 -30.91
C TYR A 674 11.64 15.53 -32.33
N VAL A 675 12.35 14.56 -32.91
CA VAL A 675 12.91 14.60 -34.26
C VAL A 675 12.71 13.26 -34.95
N SER A 676 12.64 13.28 -36.27
CA SER A 676 12.79 12.08 -37.08
C SER A 676 14.14 12.05 -37.75
N ILE A 677 14.66 10.84 -37.91
CA ILE A 677 15.91 10.55 -38.61
C ILE A 677 15.58 9.72 -39.85
N GLY A 678 16.01 10.23 -41.00
CA GLY A 678 15.76 9.59 -42.28
C GLY A 678 16.96 9.68 -43.21
N ASP A 679 17.21 8.62 -43.97
CA ASP A 679 18.16 8.65 -45.08
C ASP A 679 17.39 8.85 -46.39
N VAL A 680 17.63 9.99 -47.04
CA VAL A 680 16.92 10.36 -48.28
C VAL A 680 17.48 9.64 -49.50
N GLY A 681 18.69 9.06 -49.42
CA GLY A 681 19.37 8.47 -50.57
C GLY A 681 19.44 9.43 -51.75
N SER A 682 18.89 9.03 -52.90
CA SER A 682 18.83 9.86 -54.11
C SER A 682 17.62 10.80 -54.18
N ASN A 683 16.72 10.77 -53.20
CA ASN A 683 15.54 11.64 -53.17
C ASN A 683 15.95 13.09 -52.88
N THR A 684 15.29 14.04 -53.55
CA THR A 684 15.55 15.48 -53.37
C THR A 684 14.50 16.19 -52.54
N ASN A 685 13.30 15.60 -52.40
CA ASN A 685 12.24 16.12 -51.56
C ASN A 685 12.54 15.74 -50.09
N LYS A 686 12.27 16.67 -49.17
CA LYS A 686 12.58 16.56 -47.73
C LYS A 686 11.35 16.85 -46.89
N ASP A 687 10.18 16.62 -47.47
CA ASP A 687 8.93 16.74 -46.74
C ASP A 687 8.83 15.59 -45.72
N ARG A 688 8.52 15.94 -44.46
CA ARG A 688 8.33 14.99 -43.35
C ARG A 688 7.04 14.15 -43.50
N TYR A 689 6.33 14.32 -44.61
CA TYR A 689 5.29 13.39 -45.01
C TYR A 689 5.87 12.03 -45.45
N TYR A 690 7.03 12.00 -46.12
CA TYR A 690 7.51 10.80 -46.80
C TYR A 690 8.24 9.81 -45.89
N SER A 691 8.05 8.51 -46.14
CA SER A 691 8.61 7.43 -45.32
C SER A 691 10.13 7.46 -45.18
N TYR A 692 10.87 7.89 -46.21
CA TYR A 692 12.33 7.97 -46.17
C TYR A 692 12.86 9.06 -45.22
N MET A 693 12.03 10.01 -44.78
CA MET A 693 12.40 10.99 -43.75
C MET A 693 12.36 10.42 -42.32
N HIS A 694 11.91 9.17 -42.16
CA HIS A 694 11.72 8.51 -40.87
C HIS A 694 12.25 7.07 -40.85
N ASN A 695 12.91 6.63 -41.92
CA ASN A 695 13.29 5.23 -42.13
C ASN A 695 14.40 4.73 -41.18
N LYS A 696 15.07 5.62 -40.44
CA LYS A 696 16.04 5.26 -39.38
C LYS A 696 15.39 5.34 -38.00
N ALA A 697 14.68 6.43 -37.72
CA ALA A 697 13.95 6.62 -36.48
C ALA A 697 12.80 7.60 -36.67
N TYR A 698 11.60 7.23 -36.23
CA TYR A 698 10.41 8.09 -36.33
C TYR A 698 10.13 8.78 -35.00
N SER A 699 10.07 10.11 -35.02
CA SER A 699 9.65 10.97 -33.89
C SER A 699 10.25 10.54 -32.55
N VAL A 700 11.58 10.50 -32.48
CA VAL A 700 12.36 10.11 -31.29
C VAL A 700 12.82 11.34 -30.51
N LYS A 701 12.97 11.19 -29.20
CA LYS A 701 13.29 12.29 -28.30
C LYS A 701 14.76 12.70 -28.42
N VAL A 702 15.04 14.00 -28.45
CA VAL A 702 16.39 14.54 -28.29
C VAL A 702 16.79 14.47 -26.82
N THR A 703 17.83 13.71 -26.50
CA THR A 703 18.24 13.46 -25.10
C THR A 703 19.42 14.31 -24.66
N LYS A 704 20.31 14.66 -25.60
CA LYS A 704 21.55 15.35 -25.30
C LYS A 704 22.08 16.06 -26.55
N ILE A 705 22.76 17.18 -26.35
CA ILE A 705 23.59 17.83 -27.36
C ILE A 705 24.99 17.99 -26.76
N GLU A 706 26.02 17.56 -27.47
CA GLU A 706 27.41 17.67 -26.99
C GLU A 706 28.37 18.07 -28.12
N ASP A 707 29.41 18.81 -27.76
CA ASP A 707 30.48 19.17 -28.69
C ASP A 707 31.28 17.91 -29.07
N VAL A 708 31.48 17.71 -30.37
CA VAL A 708 32.32 16.63 -30.92
C VAL A 708 33.75 17.15 -31.14
N ASP A 709 33.86 18.38 -31.63
CA ASP A 709 35.11 19.10 -31.88
C ASP A 709 34.88 20.62 -31.79
N ASP A 710 35.82 21.44 -32.26
CA ASP A 710 35.70 22.91 -32.22
C ASP A 710 34.58 23.46 -33.12
N ALA A 711 34.19 22.74 -34.18
CA ALA A 711 33.22 23.16 -35.20
C ALA A 711 31.87 22.42 -35.15
N ASN A 712 31.86 21.19 -34.65
CA ASN A 712 30.73 20.26 -34.73
C ASN A 712 30.21 19.84 -33.36
N ALA A 713 28.92 19.51 -33.31
CA ALA A 713 28.24 18.94 -32.15
C ALA A 713 27.31 17.80 -32.59
N ALA A 714 27.15 16.82 -31.72
CA ALA A 714 26.26 15.68 -31.92
C ALA A 714 24.93 15.90 -31.19
N VAL A 715 23.83 15.66 -31.90
CA VAL A 715 22.47 15.61 -31.33
C VAL A 715 22.11 14.14 -31.11
N TYR A 716 22.00 13.75 -29.85
CA TYR A 716 21.64 12.39 -29.43
C TYR A 716 20.12 12.22 -29.37
N VAL A 717 19.66 11.04 -29.77
CA VAL A 717 18.24 10.68 -29.77
C VAL A 717 17.99 9.36 -29.04
N ASP A 718 16.81 9.26 -28.43
CA ASP A 718 16.29 8.03 -27.83
C ASP A 718 15.57 7.19 -28.89
N ALA A 719 16.36 6.54 -29.76
CA ALA A 719 15.84 5.65 -30.78
C ALA A 719 15.78 4.19 -30.30
N PRO A 720 14.78 3.40 -30.75
CA PRO A 720 14.62 2.02 -30.31
C PRO A 720 15.77 1.11 -30.75
N GLN A 721 16.48 1.47 -31.83
CA GLN A 721 17.62 0.73 -32.37
C GLN A 721 18.66 1.70 -32.89
N ALA A 722 19.94 1.33 -32.77
CA ALA A 722 21.04 2.09 -33.32
C ALA A 722 20.97 2.09 -34.85
N PHE A 723 21.44 3.16 -35.48
CA PHE A 723 21.38 3.35 -36.91
C PHE A 723 22.70 3.87 -37.47
N ASP A 724 22.92 3.56 -38.74
CA ASP A 724 24.02 4.13 -39.51
C ASP A 724 23.62 5.51 -40.00
N THR A 725 24.55 6.45 -39.92
CA THR A 725 24.43 7.79 -40.48
C THR A 725 25.36 7.94 -41.66
N THR A 726 24.86 8.60 -42.69
CA THR A 726 25.57 8.89 -43.95
C THR A 726 25.46 10.38 -44.23
N PRO A 727 26.20 10.94 -45.20
CA PRO A 727 25.94 12.30 -45.68
C PRO A 727 24.55 12.48 -46.28
N THR A 728 23.76 11.43 -46.56
CA THR A 728 22.36 11.53 -47.00
C THR A 728 21.35 11.39 -45.85
N THR A 729 21.82 11.23 -44.61
CA THR A 729 20.97 11.23 -43.42
C THR A 729 20.55 12.64 -43.03
N TRP A 730 19.29 12.82 -42.66
CA TRP A 730 18.67 14.05 -42.22
C TRP A 730 18.04 13.88 -40.84
N ILE A 731 18.14 14.94 -40.05
CA ILE A 731 17.43 15.11 -38.78
C ILE A 731 16.41 16.24 -38.94
N SER A 732 15.14 15.92 -38.69
CA SER A 732 14.01 16.83 -38.94
C SER A 732 13.12 16.91 -37.70
N THR A 733 12.84 18.11 -37.21
CA THR A 733 11.95 18.32 -36.06
C THR A 733 10.54 17.79 -36.29
N MET A 734 9.89 17.26 -35.25
CA MET A 734 8.52 16.74 -35.29
C MET A 734 7.67 17.41 -34.22
N PRO A 735 6.33 17.33 -34.31
CA PRO A 735 5.45 17.73 -33.23
C PRO A 735 5.83 17.03 -31.92
N TRP A 736 5.63 17.72 -30.80
CA TRP A 736 5.93 17.17 -29.47
C TRP A 736 5.04 15.98 -29.15
N HIS A 737 5.57 15.00 -28.43
CA HIS A 737 4.75 13.92 -27.88
C HIS A 737 3.91 14.40 -26.72
N SER A 738 2.84 13.67 -26.45
CA SER A 738 1.92 13.95 -25.36
C SER A 738 2.62 13.98 -23.99
N GLY A 739 2.21 14.93 -23.14
CA GLY A 739 2.72 15.10 -21.79
C GLY A 739 4.08 15.80 -21.70
N ALA A 740 4.43 16.58 -22.73
CA ALA A 740 5.58 17.48 -22.72
C ALA A 740 5.45 18.60 -21.67
N THR A 741 4.21 18.96 -21.31
CA THR A 741 3.87 20.03 -20.37
C THR A 741 3.57 19.55 -18.95
N ASP A 742 3.66 18.24 -18.68
CA ASP A 742 3.29 17.65 -17.39
C ASP A 742 4.12 18.16 -16.21
N GLU A 743 5.40 18.42 -16.43
CA GLU A 743 6.34 18.90 -15.39
C GLU A 743 6.25 20.42 -15.17
N VAL A 744 5.38 21.12 -15.92
CA VAL A 744 5.14 22.55 -15.73
C VAL A 744 4.37 22.75 -14.43
N ALA A 745 4.90 23.57 -13.50
CA ALA A 745 4.36 23.65 -12.14
C ALA A 745 2.93 24.21 -12.04
N GLY A 746 2.64 25.32 -12.72
CA GLY A 746 1.32 25.98 -12.68
C GLY A 746 0.31 25.39 -13.67
N SER A 747 -0.93 25.88 -13.61
CA SER A 747 -2.03 25.54 -14.52
C SER A 747 -1.73 25.87 -15.98
N ASP A 748 -0.96 26.94 -16.20
CA ASP A 748 -0.56 27.42 -17.51
C ASP A 748 0.96 27.52 -17.63
N GLY A 749 1.50 27.29 -18.82
CA GLY A 749 2.92 27.52 -19.13
C GLY A 749 3.56 26.49 -20.04
N SER A 750 4.86 26.67 -20.29
CA SER A 750 5.66 25.86 -21.22
C SER A 750 6.82 25.16 -20.49
N PRO A 751 7.33 24.03 -20.99
CA PRO A 751 8.41 23.28 -20.33
C PRO A 751 9.73 24.04 -20.24
N ASN A 752 10.15 24.75 -21.31
CA ASN A 752 11.44 25.45 -21.33
C ASN A 752 11.33 26.97 -21.56
N SER A 753 10.43 27.44 -22.42
CA SER A 753 10.24 28.87 -22.67
C SER A 753 8.84 29.17 -23.18
N ASN A 754 8.26 30.27 -22.69
CA ASN A 754 6.98 30.78 -23.18
C ASN A 754 7.09 31.64 -24.46
N THR A 755 8.30 31.91 -24.98
CA THR A 755 8.50 32.97 -26.01
C THR A 755 9.31 32.55 -27.23
N ASN A 756 10.03 31.43 -27.19
CA ASN A 756 10.97 31.05 -28.25
C ASN A 756 10.30 30.43 -29.50
N GLY A 757 9.00 30.12 -29.42
CA GLY A 757 8.26 29.44 -30.49
C GLY A 757 8.63 27.96 -30.68
N LYS A 758 9.30 27.30 -29.73
CA LYS A 758 9.77 25.91 -29.87
C LYS A 758 9.13 24.92 -28.91
N ASP A 759 8.50 25.42 -27.85
CA ASP A 759 7.91 24.63 -26.79
C ASP A 759 6.38 24.61 -26.90
N PRO A 760 5.71 23.47 -26.66
CA PRO A 760 4.26 23.46 -26.45
C PRO A 760 3.94 24.20 -25.15
N TYR A 761 2.68 24.51 -24.92
CA TYR A 761 2.23 25.00 -23.62
C TYR A 761 0.96 24.30 -23.19
N LYS A 762 0.63 24.45 -21.92
CA LYS A 762 -0.69 24.11 -21.40
C LYS A 762 -1.44 25.35 -20.94
N ILE A 763 -2.77 25.31 -21.04
CA ILE A 763 -3.68 26.30 -20.48
C ILE A 763 -4.81 25.57 -19.75
N GLN A 764 -5.03 25.90 -18.48
CA GLN A 764 -5.92 25.16 -17.58
C GLN A 764 -5.62 23.65 -17.56
N GLY A 765 -4.34 23.29 -17.56
CA GLY A 765 -3.87 21.90 -17.56
C GLY A 765 -3.90 21.18 -18.91
N ILE A 766 -4.54 21.74 -19.93
CA ILE A 766 -4.70 21.14 -21.27
C ILE A 766 -3.50 21.48 -22.15
N GLU A 767 -2.80 20.46 -22.64
CA GLU A 767 -1.67 20.61 -23.56
C GLU A 767 -2.13 21.04 -24.96
N THR A 768 -1.43 21.99 -25.57
CA THR A 768 -1.81 22.56 -26.87
C THR A 768 -0.60 23.14 -27.61
N CYS A 769 -0.82 23.52 -28.88
CA CYS A 769 0.19 24.13 -29.76
C CYS A 769 1.49 23.30 -29.84
N ILE A 770 1.33 21.98 -30.04
CA ILE A 770 2.44 21.01 -30.01
C ILE A 770 3.33 21.00 -31.26
N GLY A 771 3.08 21.89 -32.23
CA GLY A 771 3.82 21.94 -33.50
C GLY A 771 3.08 21.35 -34.69
N ALA A 772 1.76 21.15 -34.56
CA ALA A 772 0.87 20.66 -35.60
C ALA A 772 -0.45 21.42 -35.56
N TYR A 773 -1.14 21.45 -36.71
CA TYR A 773 -2.53 21.87 -36.76
C TYR A 773 -3.40 20.88 -36.02
N GLU A 774 -4.35 21.40 -35.25
CA GLU A 774 -5.38 20.60 -34.63
C GLU A 774 -6.65 20.65 -35.48
N VAL A 775 -7.05 19.51 -36.05
CA VAL A 775 -8.29 19.42 -36.82
C VAL A 775 -9.48 19.28 -35.88
N LEU A 776 -10.51 20.10 -36.07
CA LEU A 776 -11.75 19.96 -35.31
C LEU A 776 -12.60 18.81 -35.85
N GLY A 777 -12.88 17.82 -35.02
CA GLY A 777 -13.57 16.58 -35.40
C GLY A 777 -15.06 16.75 -35.67
N ASN A 778 -15.67 17.84 -35.20
CA ASN A 778 -17.10 18.11 -35.35
C ASN A 778 -17.41 19.30 -36.27
N VAL A 779 -16.41 19.90 -36.94
CA VAL A 779 -16.58 21.11 -37.77
C VAL A 779 -16.23 20.84 -39.23
N VAL A 780 -17.11 21.23 -40.14
CA VAL A 780 -16.90 21.19 -41.60
C VAL A 780 -17.11 22.56 -42.19
N MET A 781 -16.25 22.93 -43.14
CA MET A 781 -16.44 24.10 -43.98
C MET A 781 -16.84 23.69 -45.39
N ASP A 782 -17.81 24.38 -45.96
CA ASP A 782 -18.29 24.16 -47.32
C ASP A 782 -18.17 25.44 -48.14
N ILE A 783 -17.47 25.36 -49.28
CA ILE A 783 -17.21 26.52 -50.11
C ILE A 783 -18.48 26.92 -50.86
N VAL A 784 -18.87 28.18 -50.69
CA VAL A 784 -20.05 28.80 -51.30
C VAL A 784 -19.67 30.14 -51.94
N THR A 785 -20.58 30.71 -52.74
CA THR A 785 -20.41 32.09 -53.22
C THR A 785 -20.83 33.05 -52.11
N GLY A 786 -19.87 33.84 -51.63
CA GLY A 786 -20.09 34.85 -50.61
C GLY A 786 -20.88 36.06 -51.12
N PRO A 787 -21.34 36.95 -50.21
CA PRO A 787 -22.13 38.13 -50.57
C PRO A 787 -21.42 39.12 -51.50
N ASP A 788 -20.09 39.14 -51.49
CA ASP A 788 -19.23 39.97 -52.34
C ASP A 788 -18.89 39.32 -53.70
N GLY A 789 -19.43 38.12 -53.97
CA GLY A 789 -19.16 37.33 -55.17
C GLY A 789 -17.90 36.47 -55.10
N ASN A 790 -17.09 36.59 -54.03
CA ASN A 790 -15.89 35.76 -53.85
C ASN A 790 -16.22 34.44 -53.13
N PRO A 791 -15.36 33.41 -53.20
CA PRO A 791 -15.57 32.17 -52.45
C PRO A 791 -15.52 32.40 -50.93
N ALA A 792 -16.60 32.08 -50.23
CA ALA A 792 -16.67 32.06 -48.77
C ALA A 792 -16.84 30.63 -48.27
N ARG A 793 -16.73 30.39 -46.97
CA ARG A 793 -17.09 29.09 -46.39
C ARG A 793 -18.22 29.20 -45.40
N ASP A 794 -19.28 28.46 -45.67
CA ASP A 794 -20.26 28.12 -44.65
C ASP A 794 -19.61 27.17 -43.65
N VAL A 795 -19.83 27.40 -42.35
CA VAL A 795 -19.33 26.57 -41.27
C VAL A 795 -20.49 25.74 -40.71
N TYR A 796 -20.30 24.43 -40.59
CA TYR A 796 -21.26 23.48 -40.06
C TYR A 796 -20.66 22.75 -38.87
N VAL A 797 -21.41 22.66 -37.76
CA VAL A 797 -20.99 22.02 -36.51
C VAL A 797 -21.94 20.87 -36.16
N CYS A 798 -21.38 19.71 -35.89
CA CYS A 798 -22.09 18.56 -35.35
C CYS A 798 -22.09 18.61 -33.83
N GLU A 799 -23.24 18.42 -33.20
CA GLU A 799 -23.40 18.41 -31.74
C GLU A 799 -23.63 16.99 -31.18
N ASP A 800 -23.72 16.00 -32.05
CA ASP A 800 -23.82 14.58 -31.70
C ASP A 800 -22.90 13.73 -32.57
N ALA A 801 -21.78 13.30 -31.99
CA ALA A 801 -20.73 12.54 -32.64
C ALA A 801 -21.20 11.22 -33.27
N SER A 802 -22.31 10.65 -32.78
CA SER A 802 -22.89 9.43 -33.37
C SER A 802 -23.46 9.67 -34.78
N THR A 803 -23.71 10.94 -35.13
CA THR A 803 -24.29 11.36 -36.42
C THR A 803 -23.26 11.93 -37.39
N LEU A 804 -21.97 11.88 -37.03
CA LEU A 804 -20.90 12.40 -37.87
C LEU A 804 -20.93 11.77 -39.27
N SER A 805 -20.73 12.61 -40.29
CA SER A 805 -20.86 12.21 -41.68
C SER A 805 -19.76 12.78 -42.58
N SER A 806 -19.32 11.96 -43.53
CA SER A 806 -18.49 12.34 -44.68
C SER A 806 -19.31 12.66 -45.92
N ASN A 807 -20.63 12.78 -45.81
CA ASN A 807 -21.53 13.16 -46.90
C ASN A 807 -22.04 14.59 -46.70
N ILE A 808 -21.72 15.48 -47.64
CA ILE A 808 -22.05 16.91 -47.52
C ILE A 808 -23.57 17.17 -47.53
N ALA A 809 -24.37 16.36 -48.22
CA ALA A 809 -25.82 16.51 -48.20
C ALA A 809 -26.39 16.22 -46.79
N THR A 810 -25.86 15.19 -46.12
CA THR A 810 -26.20 14.86 -44.73
C THR A 810 -25.75 15.96 -43.77
N VAL A 811 -24.51 16.46 -43.93
CA VAL A 811 -23.97 17.57 -43.12
C VAL A 811 -24.88 18.79 -43.22
N ARG A 812 -25.23 19.24 -44.43
CA ARG A 812 -26.09 20.41 -44.64
C ARG A 812 -27.50 20.25 -44.06
N ALA A 813 -28.01 19.01 -43.99
CA ALA A 813 -29.34 18.72 -43.49
C ALA A 813 -29.40 18.62 -41.96
N ASN A 814 -28.35 18.08 -41.34
CA ASN A 814 -28.39 17.66 -39.93
C ASN A 814 -27.50 18.48 -39.00
N TYR A 815 -26.44 19.10 -39.51
CA TYR A 815 -25.54 19.89 -38.67
C TYR A 815 -26.09 21.30 -38.50
N LYS A 816 -25.68 21.98 -37.42
CA LYS A 816 -26.00 23.39 -37.25
C LYS A 816 -25.06 24.22 -38.11
N LYS A 817 -25.65 25.10 -38.93
CA LYS A 817 -24.90 26.11 -39.66
C LYS A 817 -24.61 27.29 -38.72
N ALA A 818 -23.35 27.68 -38.63
CA ALA A 818 -22.95 28.81 -37.80
C ALA A 818 -23.44 30.15 -38.39
N ILE A 819 -23.51 31.18 -37.54
CA ILE A 819 -24.04 32.50 -37.89
C ILE A 819 -23.17 33.31 -38.87
N ALA A 820 -21.92 32.91 -39.10
CA ALA A 820 -20.96 33.63 -39.93
C ALA A 820 -20.25 32.71 -40.94
N GLN A 821 -19.62 33.33 -41.93
CA GLN A 821 -18.83 32.66 -42.96
C GLN A 821 -17.35 33.03 -42.84
N VAL A 822 -16.46 32.08 -43.13
CA VAL A 822 -15.03 32.36 -43.26
C VAL A 822 -14.77 33.04 -44.62
N PRO A 823 -14.10 34.21 -44.65
CA PRO A 823 -13.93 35.02 -45.86
C PRO A 823 -12.81 34.52 -46.76
N TYR A 824 -12.85 34.95 -48.02
CA TYR A 824 -11.79 34.68 -49.00
C TYR A 824 -10.50 35.45 -48.71
N THR A 825 -9.36 34.76 -48.67
CA THR A 825 -8.03 35.36 -48.54
C THR A 825 -7.18 35.29 -49.81
N ALA A 826 -7.71 34.75 -50.91
CA ALA A 826 -7.01 34.64 -52.19
C ALA A 826 -5.70 33.84 -52.13
N ALA A 827 -5.75 32.65 -51.50
CA ALA A 827 -4.60 31.75 -51.35
C ALA A 827 -3.37 32.46 -50.74
N SER A 828 -3.62 33.33 -49.76
CA SER A 828 -2.58 34.01 -49.00
C SER A 828 -2.94 34.01 -47.53
N TRP A 829 -1.92 33.90 -46.68
CA TRP A 829 -2.05 34.14 -45.25
C TRP A 829 -2.35 35.62 -45.01
N LYS A 830 -3.37 35.89 -44.20
CA LYS A 830 -3.75 37.25 -43.80
C LYS A 830 -4.11 37.27 -42.32
N TYR A 831 -3.51 38.18 -41.57
CA TYR A 831 -3.79 38.35 -40.14
C TYR A 831 -5.23 38.78 -39.89
N ILE A 832 -5.85 38.15 -38.90
CA ILE A 832 -7.26 38.33 -38.55
C ILE A 832 -7.45 39.66 -37.80
N THR A 833 -8.48 40.41 -38.19
CA THR A 833 -8.87 41.66 -37.51
C THR A 833 -10.21 41.53 -36.81
N GLU A 834 -11.06 40.59 -37.21
CA GLU A 834 -12.39 40.42 -36.64
C GLU A 834 -12.78 38.95 -36.62
N GLU A 835 -13.37 38.54 -35.51
CA GLU A 835 -13.96 37.22 -35.26
C GLU A 835 -15.42 37.43 -34.85
N THR A 836 -16.30 36.56 -35.32
CA THR A 836 -17.68 36.48 -34.84
C THR A 836 -17.82 35.22 -34.01
N THR A 837 -18.12 35.39 -32.72
CA THR A 837 -18.42 34.28 -31.81
C THR A 837 -19.85 33.81 -32.01
N ASP A 838 -20.05 32.53 -32.32
CA ASP A 838 -21.36 31.89 -32.26
C ASP A 838 -21.52 31.19 -30.89
N PRO A 839 -22.24 31.80 -29.93
CA PRO A 839 -22.36 31.25 -28.59
C PRO A 839 -23.17 29.94 -28.55
N ASN A 840 -23.96 29.63 -29.58
CA ASN A 840 -24.71 28.36 -29.58
C ASN A 840 -23.83 27.18 -29.99
N LEU A 841 -22.74 27.44 -30.72
CA LEU A 841 -21.87 26.40 -31.28
C LEU A 841 -20.45 26.40 -30.71
N GLY A 842 -20.14 27.35 -29.81
CA GLY A 842 -18.84 27.48 -29.17
C GLY A 842 -17.74 27.60 -30.20
N ILE A 843 -17.91 28.50 -31.18
CA ILE A 843 -16.94 28.70 -32.25
C ILE A 843 -16.72 30.19 -32.50
N MET A 844 -15.46 30.59 -32.63
CA MET A 844 -15.06 31.91 -33.10
C MET A 844 -14.70 31.79 -34.58
N ILE A 845 -15.42 32.53 -35.44
CA ILE A 845 -15.25 32.49 -36.89
C ILE A 845 -14.57 33.77 -37.39
N PRO A 846 -13.39 33.69 -38.03
CA PRO A 846 -12.76 34.88 -38.57
C PRO A 846 -13.61 35.43 -39.71
N THR A 847 -13.95 36.72 -39.64
CA THR A 847 -14.84 37.39 -40.61
C THR A 847 -14.15 38.54 -41.35
N LYS A 848 -13.07 39.10 -40.79
CA LYS A 848 -12.24 40.10 -41.47
C LYS A 848 -10.75 39.85 -41.26
N VAL A 849 -9.97 40.33 -42.21
CA VAL A 849 -8.52 40.23 -42.25
C VAL A 849 -7.89 41.58 -42.63
N GLY A 850 -6.61 41.75 -42.33
CA GLY A 850 -5.86 42.99 -42.57
C GLY A 850 -5.00 43.46 -41.39
N GLY A 851 -4.81 42.61 -40.38
CA GLY A 851 -3.99 42.90 -39.21
C GLY A 851 -2.50 42.69 -39.46
N GLY A 852 -1.75 42.50 -38.39
CA GLY A 852 -0.33 42.15 -38.40
C GLY A 852 0.02 41.22 -37.25
N SER A 853 1.28 40.80 -37.17
CA SER A 853 1.78 39.86 -36.14
C SER A 853 1.72 40.38 -34.69
N THR A 854 1.25 41.60 -34.47
CA THR A 854 1.07 42.23 -33.16
C THR A 854 -0.22 43.06 -33.07
N THR A 855 -1.13 42.97 -34.06
CA THR A 855 -2.38 43.74 -34.12
C THR A 855 -3.57 42.86 -34.49
N GLY A 856 -4.77 43.24 -34.08
CA GLY A 856 -5.97 42.42 -34.24
C GLY A 856 -5.89 41.18 -33.36
N PHE A 857 -5.97 39.99 -33.97
CA PHE A 857 -5.77 38.72 -33.25
C PHE A 857 -4.31 38.25 -33.28
N ALA A 858 -3.44 38.90 -34.07
CA ALA A 858 -2.05 38.51 -34.29
C ALA A 858 -1.83 37.10 -34.88
N ASP A 859 -2.91 36.34 -35.08
CA ASP A 859 -2.93 35.05 -35.77
C ASP A 859 -3.57 35.21 -37.16
N ALA A 860 -3.39 34.24 -38.05
CA ALA A 860 -3.75 34.38 -39.45
C ALA A 860 -4.81 33.38 -39.97
N LEU A 861 -5.55 33.83 -40.98
CA LEU A 861 -6.46 33.04 -41.78
C LEU A 861 -5.83 32.75 -43.15
N TYR A 862 -6.06 31.54 -43.66
CA TYR A 862 -5.81 31.17 -45.05
C TYR A 862 -6.98 30.40 -45.66
N THR A 863 -7.39 30.80 -46.86
CA THR A 863 -8.34 30.06 -47.71
C THR A 863 -7.77 29.87 -49.12
N ASP A 864 -7.96 28.70 -49.72
CA ASP A 864 -7.59 28.43 -51.11
C ASP A 864 -8.51 29.10 -52.15
N THR A 865 -8.13 29.00 -53.43
CA THR A 865 -8.87 29.54 -54.59
C THR A 865 -10.03 28.68 -55.06
N GLY A 866 -10.35 27.58 -54.37
CA GLY A 866 -11.50 26.74 -54.71
C GLY A 866 -12.80 27.53 -54.68
N THR A 867 -13.68 27.27 -55.65
CA THR A 867 -15.03 27.87 -55.74
C THR A 867 -16.13 26.91 -55.26
N SER A 868 -15.76 25.68 -54.91
CA SER A 868 -16.65 24.63 -54.38
C SER A 868 -15.83 23.55 -53.68
N GLY A 869 -16.48 22.77 -52.82
CA GLY A 869 -15.87 21.63 -52.13
C GLY A 869 -15.72 21.87 -50.64
N GLN A 870 -15.39 20.81 -49.92
CA GLN A 870 -15.38 20.80 -48.46
C GLN A 870 -13.96 20.95 -47.93
N ARG A 871 -13.85 21.59 -46.78
CA ARG A 871 -12.59 21.87 -46.09
C ARG A 871 -12.76 21.53 -44.62
N GLU A 872 -11.68 21.05 -44.02
CA GLU A 872 -11.61 20.86 -42.58
C GLU A 872 -11.15 22.14 -41.89
N TRP A 873 -11.51 22.28 -40.61
CA TRP A 873 -11.03 23.35 -39.75
C TRP A 873 -9.70 22.95 -39.12
N LEU A 874 -8.60 23.58 -39.56
CA LEU A 874 -7.27 23.37 -39.01
C LEU A 874 -6.86 24.56 -38.13
N ALA A 875 -6.79 24.34 -36.82
CA ALA A 875 -6.49 25.36 -35.82
C ALA A 875 -5.01 25.36 -35.38
N LEU A 876 -4.62 26.33 -34.55
CA LEU A 876 -3.36 26.46 -33.80
C LEU A 876 -2.09 26.78 -34.60
N GLY A 877 -1.92 26.17 -35.78
CA GLY A 877 -0.71 26.31 -36.60
C GLY A 877 0.33 25.22 -36.34
N ASN A 878 1.21 24.98 -37.31
CA ASN A 878 2.30 24.03 -37.17
C ASN A 878 3.63 24.71 -36.83
N LEU A 879 4.65 23.89 -36.55
CA LEU A 879 5.99 24.32 -36.14
C LEU A 879 6.78 25.15 -37.18
N GLY A 880 6.22 25.44 -38.37
CA GLY A 880 6.78 26.30 -39.40
C GLY A 880 6.00 27.58 -39.69
N ASN A 881 4.88 27.83 -39.02
CA ASN A 881 4.01 28.98 -39.30
C ASN A 881 4.54 30.31 -38.74
N GLY A 882 5.44 30.27 -37.75
CA GLY A 882 5.99 31.44 -37.10
C GLY A 882 4.92 32.33 -36.46
N SER A 883 5.02 33.64 -36.72
CA SER A 883 4.10 34.63 -36.15
C SER A 883 2.66 34.54 -36.65
N LEU A 884 2.35 33.68 -37.63
CA LEU A 884 0.99 33.49 -38.13
C LEU A 884 0.13 32.60 -37.21
N ALA A 885 0.76 31.77 -36.39
CA ALA A 885 0.14 30.74 -35.56
C ALA A 885 -0.46 31.26 -34.25
N GLY A 886 -1.15 30.40 -33.50
CA GLY A 886 -1.77 30.72 -32.23
C GLY A 886 -3.21 30.20 -32.14
N LEU A 887 -3.87 30.44 -31.01
CA LEU A 887 -5.21 29.93 -30.70
C LEU A 887 -6.30 30.33 -31.72
N TRP A 888 -6.10 31.40 -32.49
CA TRP A 888 -7.05 31.89 -33.50
C TRP A 888 -6.61 31.64 -34.94
N LEU A 889 -5.47 30.99 -35.18
CA LEU A 889 -5.10 30.61 -36.55
C LEU A 889 -6.19 29.71 -37.16
N LEU A 890 -6.51 29.94 -38.43
CA LEU A 890 -7.33 29.04 -39.24
C LEU A 890 -6.69 28.76 -40.62
N ALA A 891 -6.26 27.52 -40.82
CA ALA A 891 -5.90 26.97 -42.13
C ALA A 891 -7.12 26.33 -42.81
N ALA A 892 -7.97 27.16 -43.42
CA ALA A 892 -9.15 26.72 -44.15
C ALA A 892 -8.83 26.41 -45.63
N TYR A 893 -7.89 25.52 -45.93
CA TYR A 893 -7.58 25.17 -47.35
C TYR A 893 -7.44 23.68 -47.64
N SER A 894 -7.19 22.89 -46.60
CA SER A 894 -7.10 21.44 -46.72
C SER A 894 -8.49 20.84 -46.95
N GLY A 895 -8.60 19.92 -47.91
CA GLY A 895 -9.82 19.14 -48.07
C GLY A 895 -10.13 18.36 -46.80
N TRP A 896 -11.39 18.08 -46.50
CA TRP A 896 -11.80 17.41 -45.25
C TRP A 896 -11.29 15.95 -45.05
N SER A 897 -10.56 15.43 -46.04
CA SER A 897 -9.91 14.11 -46.06
C SER A 897 -8.40 14.22 -46.19
N ALA A 898 -7.84 15.44 -46.12
CA ALA A 898 -6.42 15.66 -46.20
C ALA A 898 -5.78 15.18 -44.89
N ALA A 899 -4.68 14.45 -45.01
CA ALA A 899 -3.93 13.97 -43.87
C ALA A 899 -2.45 14.22 -44.15
N ASP A 900 -1.74 14.68 -43.13
CA ASP A 900 -0.33 15.10 -43.23
C ASP A 900 0.36 14.89 -41.87
N TRP A 901 1.69 14.97 -41.82
CA TRP A 901 2.46 14.91 -40.57
C TRP A 901 2.15 16.07 -39.62
N THR A 902 1.61 17.18 -40.14
CA THR A 902 1.20 18.35 -39.36
C THR A 902 -0.27 18.36 -38.96
N ILE A 903 -1.07 17.33 -39.27
CA ILE A 903 -2.51 17.31 -38.96
C ILE A 903 -2.73 16.28 -37.86
N VAL A 904 -3.14 16.76 -36.68
CA VAL A 904 -3.38 15.97 -35.46
C VAL A 904 -4.73 16.38 -34.84
N SER A 905 -5.16 15.67 -33.80
CA SER A 905 -6.33 16.04 -33.00
C SER A 905 -6.29 15.36 -31.62
N GLY A 906 -6.97 15.93 -30.63
CA GLY A 906 -7.22 15.30 -29.34
C GLY A 906 -8.34 14.28 -29.40
N VAL A 907 -8.51 13.51 -28.31
CA VAL A 907 -9.66 12.60 -28.12
C VAL A 907 -10.70 13.29 -27.26
N SER A 908 -11.67 13.96 -27.88
CA SER A 908 -12.65 14.74 -27.12
C SER A 908 -13.77 13.87 -26.54
N PRO A 909 -14.11 14.03 -25.25
CA PRO A 909 -15.35 13.48 -24.71
C PRO A 909 -16.58 14.32 -25.09
N ASN A 910 -16.38 15.52 -25.67
CA ASN A 910 -17.42 16.52 -25.96
C ASN A 910 -18.14 16.33 -27.30
N GLY A 911 -18.01 15.14 -27.89
CA GLY A 911 -18.63 14.82 -29.18
C GLY A 911 -20.16 14.83 -29.18
N THR A 912 -20.81 14.51 -28.06
CA THR A 912 -22.27 14.48 -27.93
C THR A 912 -22.72 15.25 -26.69
N ARG A 913 -23.46 16.34 -26.87
CA ARG A 913 -24.00 17.16 -25.77
C ARG A 913 -25.46 17.52 -26.01
N GLY A 914 -26.23 17.63 -24.93
CA GLY A 914 -27.65 17.93 -24.99
C GLY A 914 -27.94 19.41 -25.26
N GLU A 915 -29.22 19.72 -25.44
CA GLU A 915 -29.69 21.10 -25.46
C GLU A 915 -30.16 21.52 -24.07
N TRP A 916 -29.68 22.66 -23.59
CA TRP A 916 -30.17 23.21 -22.34
C TRP A 916 -31.59 23.73 -22.54
N GLN A 917 -32.53 23.20 -21.76
CA GLN A 917 -33.87 23.76 -21.64
C GLN A 917 -33.93 24.55 -20.34
N ALA A 918 -34.11 25.87 -20.45
CA ALA A 918 -34.44 26.69 -19.28
C ALA A 918 -35.70 26.10 -18.64
N THR A 919 -35.57 25.54 -17.44
CA THR A 919 -36.76 25.16 -16.66
C THR A 919 -37.55 26.44 -16.40
N ALA A 920 -38.77 26.49 -16.94
CA ALA A 920 -39.66 27.65 -16.91
C ALA A 920 -40.09 28.07 -15.50
#